data_AF-A0A5Q4GFN5-F1
#
_entry.id   AF-A0A5Q4GFN5-F1
#
_cell.length_a   1.000
_cell.length_b   1.000
_cell.length_c   1.000
_cell.angle_alpha   90.00
_cell.angle_beta   90.00
_cell.angle_gamma   90.00
#
_symmetry.space_group_name_H-M   'P 1'
#
loop_
_entity.id
_entity.type
_entity.pdbx_description
1 polymer ?
#
loop_
_entity_poly.entity_id
_entity_poly.type
_entity_poly.pdbx_seq_one_letter_code
_entity_poly.pdbx_strand_id
1 'polypeptide(L)'
;MRSSFGVAVGLALLLAFGHSQGSTLMVGGDHDFPPYEFIDEWGQPAGLNVDLLSAVARELERDIEFQLGPWADSRERIMSGEIDVLPMYVAAFRQPELSFSTPHVMIYHEIFVRVGGPSLDSLADLAGGSLIVQRDAWVHERLLEENFDGELILVERERDALLLLASGQHDAALISEAVGRRLLTELGLDALTTSGGPLFPVEYALAVRAGRDELLAELNRGLAMIRASGEFNALHQRWLGHERSVPAPPVTAQRWNWLLIAVLLLLVIGWYAHRRSGKRPGTLSDKATVEQQFFTDSLTGLANRVGLERHLSDQLEQDWQPGKQLALLHLDLDQFKLVNESGDHVSGDRVLRQIASLLKALIGSDGFLARPGGDEFCIVLAAKPAESLLERAEILRQRLEAEAFEVDEQRFRVTASIGVAALAGPERSIAEALKQAEAACLMAKESGRNRVHLFSDSDRAQMEHHGQMRRVQELSRALDEGSLSLFFQTIEPAQAQPGAPLIVELLVRMTDADGQLVAAGEFVPAAEKYFLAQRLDRWVVSAALGWLDSNLKTLPDLGRVYINLSGRSLGDDRFLPFVLDQLDSHEVPASLLGFEITETAVMTHLQTGLATIEALRERGVAFALDDFGVGVSSMAYLRELPVDVVKIDGSFARRAIDNPRERTLLREINDLGKLLGKITVVEQVETESARKLMAELGIDYVQGWAISRPRSLDELISGRSAD
;
A
#
# COMPACT_ATOMS: atom_id res chain seq x y z
N MET A 1 -78.71 -33.65 39.57
CA MET A 1 -77.37 -33.46 40.14
C MET A 1 -76.34 -33.52 39.02
N ARG A 2 -75.49 -32.48 38.92
CA ARG A 2 -74.08 -32.38 38.43
C ARG A 2 -73.52 -33.48 37.49
N SER A 3 -72.67 -33.24 36.49
CA SER A 3 -71.78 -32.12 36.15
C SER A 3 -70.98 -32.45 34.86
N SER A 4 -70.64 -31.40 34.08
CA SER A 4 -69.36 -31.07 33.39
C SER A 4 -68.68 -32.11 32.46
N PHE A 5 -68.01 -31.82 31.33
CA PHE A 5 -67.57 -30.63 30.60
C PHE A 5 -67.02 -31.12 29.24
N GLY A 6 -66.96 -30.27 28.21
CA GLY A 6 -65.99 -30.40 27.10
C GLY A 6 -66.56 -30.65 25.70
N VAL A 7 -66.73 -29.57 24.93
CA VAL A 7 -66.85 -29.58 23.47
C VAL A 7 -65.98 -28.45 22.93
N ALA A 8 -65.06 -28.76 22.02
CA ALA A 8 -64.56 -27.81 21.02
C ALA A 8 -63.76 -28.56 19.95
N VAL A 9 -64.36 -28.79 18.78
CA VAL A 9 -63.65 -29.01 17.50
C VAL A 9 -64.44 -28.29 16.42
N GLY A 10 -63.74 -27.46 15.64
CA GLY A 10 -64.13 -27.14 14.26
C GLY A 10 -64.60 -25.71 14.01
N LEU A 11 -63.67 -24.76 13.93
CA LEU A 11 -63.64 -23.70 12.89
C LEU A 11 -62.29 -22.95 12.97
N ALA A 12 -61.26 -23.50 12.36
CA ALA A 12 -59.94 -22.87 12.23
C ALA A 12 -59.58 -22.86 10.75
N LEU A 13 -60.02 -21.84 9.99
CA LEU A 13 -59.59 -21.65 8.61
C LEU A 13 -59.87 -20.27 7.98
N LEU A 14 -60.03 -19.16 8.71
CA LEU A 14 -60.30 -17.86 8.05
C LEU A 14 -59.80 -16.56 8.71
N LEU A 15 -58.90 -16.58 9.70
CA LEU A 15 -58.32 -15.34 10.24
C LEU A 15 -56.86 -15.54 10.66
N ALA A 16 -55.94 -15.46 9.70
CA ALA A 16 -54.52 -15.24 9.96
C ALA A 16 -53.83 -14.61 8.73
N PHE A 17 -54.34 -13.47 8.28
CA PHE A 17 -53.49 -12.46 7.63
C PHE A 17 -53.40 -11.26 8.59
N GLY A 18 -52.68 -11.48 9.69
CA GLY A 18 -52.09 -10.37 10.44
C GLY A 18 -50.72 -10.13 9.84
N HIS A 19 -50.59 -9.16 8.93
CA HIS A 19 -49.29 -8.52 8.71
C HIS A 19 -48.85 -7.99 10.08
N SER A 20 -47.75 -8.48 10.63
CA SER A 20 -47.03 -7.70 11.64
C SER A 20 -46.39 -6.55 10.88
N GLN A 21 -47.08 -5.41 10.77
CA GLN A 21 -46.43 -4.18 10.31
C GLN A 21 -45.31 -3.84 11.30
N GLY A 22 -44.06 -4.05 10.89
CA GLY A 22 -42.93 -3.41 11.54
C GLY A 22 -43.12 -1.90 11.47
N SER A 23 -42.79 -1.19 12.54
CA SER A 23 -42.82 0.28 12.54
C SER A 23 -41.92 0.83 11.44
N THR A 24 -42.39 1.87 10.74
CA THR A 24 -41.60 2.63 9.75
C THR A 24 -40.23 3.00 10.33
N LEU A 25 -39.17 2.73 9.58
CA LEU A 25 -37.79 3.05 9.97
C LEU A 25 -37.52 4.53 9.70
N MET A 26 -37.32 5.31 10.77
CA MET A 26 -37.05 6.74 10.66
C MET A 26 -35.54 6.96 10.47
N VAL A 27 -35.14 7.52 9.33
CA VAL A 27 -33.73 7.74 8.99
C VAL A 27 -33.42 9.22 8.97
N GLY A 28 -32.42 9.66 9.74
CA GLY A 28 -31.86 11.01 9.65
C GLY A 28 -30.58 11.05 8.82
N GLY A 29 -30.01 12.25 8.72
CA GLY A 29 -28.77 12.52 7.99
C GLY A 29 -28.58 14.01 7.79
N ASP A 30 -27.42 14.40 7.25
CA ASP A 30 -27.19 15.78 6.85
C ASP A 30 -27.89 16.06 5.51
N HIS A 31 -28.54 17.22 5.39
CA HIS A 31 -29.20 17.64 4.15
C HIS A 31 -28.26 18.20 3.07
N ASP A 32 -26.97 18.42 3.39
CA ASP A 32 -25.99 19.05 2.49
C ASP A 32 -24.64 18.30 2.51
N PHE A 33 -24.67 16.96 2.42
CA PHE A 33 -23.48 16.09 2.44
C PHE A 33 -23.35 15.19 1.18
N PRO A 34 -23.34 15.77 -0.04
CA PRO A 34 -23.24 15.01 -1.28
C PRO A 34 -21.83 14.43 -1.48
N PRO A 35 -21.65 13.23 -2.05
CA PRO A 35 -22.65 12.37 -2.67
C PRO A 35 -23.32 11.35 -1.72
N TYR A 36 -23.12 11.46 -0.40
CA TYR A 36 -23.55 10.45 0.57
C TYR A 36 -25.02 10.59 0.94
N GLU A 37 -25.45 11.76 1.43
CA GLU A 37 -26.85 12.09 1.66
C GLU A 37 -27.03 13.61 1.55
N PHE A 38 -28.05 14.03 0.81
CA PHE A 38 -28.34 15.43 0.60
C PHE A 38 -29.78 15.59 0.12
N ILE A 39 -30.27 16.82 0.14
CA ILE A 39 -31.52 17.20 -0.53
C ILE A 39 -31.18 17.67 -1.94
N ASP A 40 -31.76 17.02 -2.94
CA ASP A 40 -31.54 17.35 -4.35
C ASP A 40 -32.28 18.62 -4.79
N GLU A 41 -32.10 18.98 -6.07
CA GLU A 41 -32.72 20.17 -6.67
C GLU A 41 -34.26 20.15 -6.69
N TRP A 42 -34.88 18.99 -6.48
CA TRP A 42 -36.33 18.82 -6.38
C TRP A 42 -36.82 18.76 -4.93
N GLY A 43 -35.94 18.97 -3.95
CA GLY A 43 -36.27 18.94 -2.54
C GLY A 43 -36.47 17.53 -2.00
N GLN A 44 -35.94 16.49 -2.67
CA GLN A 44 -36.05 15.10 -2.24
C GLN A 44 -34.72 14.61 -1.64
N PRO A 45 -34.77 13.69 -0.64
CA PRO A 45 -33.59 12.97 -0.19
C PRO A 45 -32.93 12.17 -1.32
N ALA A 46 -31.63 12.36 -1.50
CA ALA A 46 -30.82 11.67 -2.50
C ALA A 46 -29.42 11.36 -1.94
N GLY A 47 -28.71 10.43 -2.58
CA GLY A 47 -27.33 10.07 -2.24
C GLY A 47 -27.14 8.58 -1.98
N LEU A 48 -25.88 8.18 -1.81
CA LEU A 48 -25.49 6.80 -1.54
C LEU A 48 -26.24 6.20 -0.35
N ASN A 49 -26.32 6.91 0.77
CA ASN A 49 -26.94 6.41 2.01
C ASN A 49 -28.46 6.34 1.90
N VAL A 50 -29.08 7.25 1.14
CA VAL A 50 -30.53 7.20 0.85
C VAL A 50 -30.87 5.97 0.02
N ASP A 51 -30.14 5.74 -1.07
CA ASP A 51 -30.37 4.56 -1.91
C ASP A 51 -30.03 3.26 -1.18
N LEU A 52 -28.94 3.24 -0.41
CA LEU A 52 -28.49 2.08 0.35
C LEU A 52 -29.52 1.69 1.42
N LEU A 53 -29.99 2.65 2.22
CA LEU A 53 -30.97 2.37 3.26
C LEU A 53 -32.34 2.02 2.69
N SER A 54 -32.71 2.59 1.54
CA SER A 54 -33.92 2.19 0.82
C SER A 54 -33.85 0.74 0.35
N ALA A 55 -32.69 0.32 -0.17
CA ALA A 55 -32.46 -1.06 -0.57
C ALA A 55 -32.47 -2.01 0.64
N VAL A 56 -31.80 -1.64 1.72
CA VAL A 56 -31.80 -2.38 3.00
C VAL A 56 -33.22 -2.52 3.54
N ALA A 57 -34.01 -1.45 3.60
CA ALA A 57 -35.39 -1.49 4.08
C ALA A 57 -36.28 -2.39 3.23
N ARG A 58 -36.07 -2.39 1.91
CA ARG A 58 -36.78 -3.29 0.98
C ARG A 58 -36.49 -4.77 1.27
N GLU A 59 -35.23 -5.14 1.49
CA GLU A 59 -34.85 -6.52 1.84
C GLU A 59 -35.35 -6.93 3.23
N LEU A 60 -35.51 -5.97 4.13
CA LEU A 60 -36.06 -6.20 5.48
C LEU A 60 -37.60 -6.12 5.52
N GLU A 61 -38.26 -5.91 4.38
CA GLU A 61 -39.72 -5.71 4.28
C GLU A 61 -40.24 -4.62 5.24
N ARG A 62 -39.47 -3.53 5.40
CA ARG A 62 -39.81 -2.38 6.23
C ARG A 62 -40.13 -1.15 5.40
N ASP A 63 -41.12 -0.38 5.85
CA ASP A 63 -41.31 0.99 5.39
C ASP A 63 -40.16 1.86 5.92
N ILE A 64 -39.74 2.86 5.14
CA ILE A 64 -38.64 3.77 5.47
C ILE A 64 -39.06 5.22 5.19
N GLU A 65 -38.68 6.14 6.06
CA GLU A 65 -38.87 7.57 5.88
C GLU A 65 -37.58 8.34 6.19
N PHE A 66 -37.14 9.17 5.24
CA PHE A 66 -35.95 10.01 5.38
C PHE A 66 -36.32 11.41 5.87
N GLN A 67 -35.69 11.84 6.95
CA GLN A 67 -35.85 13.17 7.55
C GLN A 67 -34.49 13.86 7.68
N LEU A 68 -33.88 14.13 6.52
CA LEU A 68 -32.61 14.87 6.42
C LEU A 68 -32.79 16.32 6.87
N GLY A 69 -31.81 16.83 7.60
CA GLY A 69 -31.81 18.19 8.12
C GLY A 69 -30.39 18.65 8.45
N PRO A 70 -30.22 19.79 9.13
CA PRO A 70 -28.91 20.19 9.64
C PRO A 70 -28.29 19.07 10.49
N TRP A 71 -26.98 18.85 10.33
CA TRP A 71 -26.24 17.81 11.06
C TRP A 71 -26.51 17.81 12.58
N ALA A 72 -26.45 19.00 13.20
CA ALA A 72 -26.65 19.17 14.64
C ALA A 72 -28.03 18.66 15.10
N ASP A 73 -29.09 18.94 14.32
CA ASP A 73 -30.44 18.51 14.62
C ASP A 73 -30.57 16.99 14.47
N SER A 74 -30.02 16.40 13.40
CA SER A 74 -30.02 14.95 13.18
C SER A 74 -29.32 14.20 14.34
N ARG A 75 -28.24 14.76 14.88
CA ARG A 75 -27.55 14.21 16.05
C ARG A 75 -28.40 14.27 17.32
N GLU A 76 -29.09 15.37 17.58
CA GLU A 76 -29.99 15.46 18.74
C GLU A 76 -31.15 14.45 18.62
N ARG A 77 -31.67 14.29 17.40
CA ARG A 77 -32.85 13.45 17.12
C ARG A 77 -32.58 11.95 17.24
N ILE A 78 -31.38 11.46 16.89
CA ILE A 78 -31.01 10.05 17.16
C ILE A 78 -30.92 9.79 18.67
N MET A 79 -30.51 10.80 19.44
CA MET A 79 -30.41 10.74 20.89
C MET A 79 -31.76 10.90 21.59
N SER A 80 -32.69 11.70 21.07
CA SER A 80 -34.06 11.84 21.59
C SER A 80 -34.94 10.65 21.21
N GLY A 81 -34.71 10.06 20.04
CA GLY A 81 -35.40 8.85 19.53
C GLY A 81 -36.45 9.15 18.49
N GLU A 82 -36.38 10.35 17.94
CA GLU A 82 -37.19 10.79 16.81
C GLU A 82 -36.75 10.16 15.50
N ILE A 83 -35.48 9.77 15.39
CA ILE A 83 -34.97 8.92 14.30
C ILE A 83 -34.37 7.65 14.89
N ASP A 84 -34.44 6.57 14.11
CA ASP A 84 -33.96 5.24 14.48
C ASP A 84 -32.53 4.97 13.98
N VAL A 85 -32.19 5.53 12.82
CA VAL A 85 -30.90 5.30 12.13
C VAL A 85 -30.30 6.62 11.66
N LEU A 86 -29.00 6.78 11.86
CA LEU A 86 -28.22 7.91 11.38
C LEU A 86 -26.90 7.43 10.75
N PRO A 87 -26.70 7.60 9.42
CA PRO A 87 -25.38 7.42 8.82
C PRO A 87 -24.40 8.43 9.43
N MET A 88 -23.23 7.96 9.90
CA MET A 88 -22.21 8.82 10.49
C MET A 88 -20.85 8.12 10.62
N TYR A 89 -19.81 8.92 10.89
CA TYR A 89 -18.48 8.45 11.23
C TYR A 89 -18.47 7.58 12.49
N VAL A 90 -17.77 6.44 12.41
CA VAL A 90 -17.48 5.58 13.57
C VAL A 90 -16.44 6.27 14.43
N ALA A 91 -16.77 6.53 15.69
CA ALA A 91 -15.88 7.18 16.64
C ALA A 91 -15.97 6.52 18.00
N ALA A 92 -14.81 6.18 18.58
CA ALA A 92 -14.73 5.49 19.87
C ALA A 92 -15.45 6.27 20.99
N PHE A 93 -15.33 7.61 20.98
CA PHE A 93 -15.97 8.47 21.96
C PHE A 93 -17.52 8.53 21.83
N ARG A 94 -18.10 8.03 20.73
CA ARG A 94 -19.56 7.93 20.50
C ARG A 94 -20.14 6.55 20.85
N GLN A 95 -19.31 5.52 21.00
CA GLN A 95 -19.73 4.15 21.32
C GLN A 95 -20.46 3.96 22.67
N PRO A 96 -20.33 4.84 23.70
CA PRO A 96 -21.14 4.73 24.91
C PRO A 96 -22.65 4.96 24.67
N GLU A 97 -23.00 5.77 23.66
CA GLU A 97 -24.36 6.25 23.41
C GLU A 97 -24.96 5.67 22.12
N LEU A 98 -24.10 5.24 21.19
CA LEU A 98 -24.47 4.73 19.88
C LEU A 98 -23.80 3.38 19.61
N SER A 99 -24.47 2.54 18.83
CA SER A 99 -23.94 1.29 18.30
C SER A 99 -23.93 1.37 16.77
N PHE A 100 -22.87 0.86 16.15
CA PHE A 100 -22.58 1.06 14.73
C PHE A 100 -22.73 -0.25 13.97
N SER A 101 -23.31 -0.18 12.76
CA SER A 101 -23.34 -1.30 11.83
C SER A 101 -21.93 -1.67 11.37
N THR A 102 -21.82 -2.77 10.63
CA THR A 102 -20.64 -2.98 9.79
C THR A 102 -20.45 -1.74 8.91
N PRO A 103 -19.25 -1.12 8.90
CA PRO A 103 -18.99 0.04 8.06
C PRO A 103 -19.26 -0.26 6.60
N HIS A 104 -19.77 0.75 5.88
CA HIS A 104 -20.10 0.61 4.47
C HIS A 104 -19.29 1.49 3.53
N VAL A 105 -18.68 2.55 4.02
CA VAL A 105 -17.75 3.36 3.24
C VAL A 105 -16.61 3.89 4.11
N MET A 106 -15.44 4.08 3.50
CA MET A 106 -14.32 4.81 4.11
C MET A 106 -14.30 6.21 3.51
N ILE A 107 -14.30 7.23 4.36
CA ILE A 107 -14.28 8.63 3.94
C ILE A 107 -12.95 9.26 4.35
N TYR A 108 -12.38 10.02 3.43
CA TYR A 108 -11.16 10.82 3.63
C TYR A 108 -11.52 12.29 3.72
N HIS A 109 -10.62 13.09 4.31
CA HIS A 109 -10.73 14.54 4.40
C HIS A 109 -9.55 15.20 3.69
N GLU A 110 -9.73 16.38 3.13
CA GLU A 110 -8.66 17.15 2.49
C GLU A 110 -8.63 18.57 3.03
N ILE A 111 -7.43 19.16 3.02
CA ILE A 111 -7.24 20.58 3.32
C ILE A 111 -7.51 21.37 2.04
N PHE A 112 -8.52 22.23 2.07
CA PHE A 112 -8.83 23.19 1.03
C PHE A 112 -8.18 24.53 1.35
N VAL A 113 -7.54 25.15 0.36
CA VAL A 113 -6.90 26.46 0.43
C VAL A 113 -7.26 27.29 -0.81
N ARG A 114 -6.95 28.58 -0.80
CA ARG A 114 -7.01 29.40 -2.02
C ARG A 114 -5.86 29.07 -2.97
N VAL A 115 -6.07 29.20 -4.28
CA VAL A 115 -5.02 29.09 -5.29
C VAL A 115 -3.94 30.16 -5.02
N GLY A 116 -2.69 29.73 -4.89
CA GLY A 116 -1.57 30.58 -4.48
C GLY A 116 -1.51 30.86 -2.96
N GLY A 117 -2.36 30.20 -2.17
CA GLY A 117 -2.31 30.17 -0.71
C GLY A 117 -1.17 29.31 -0.16
N PRO A 118 -1.14 29.10 1.17
CA PRO A 118 -0.10 28.30 1.82
C PRO A 118 -0.13 26.84 1.33
N SER A 119 1.06 26.26 1.16
CA SER A 119 1.21 24.82 0.92
C SER A 119 1.25 24.12 2.27
N LEU A 120 0.27 23.25 2.53
CA LEU A 120 0.05 22.58 3.80
C LEU A 120 0.09 21.07 3.53
N ASP A 121 1.09 20.38 4.05
CA ASP A 121 1.23 18.93 3.91
C ASP A 121 0.55 18.19 5.07
N SER A 122 0.35 18.87 6.20
CA SER A 122 -0.31 18.38 7.40
C SER A 122 -1.06 19.48 8.14
N LEU A 123 -1.90 19.09 9.10
CA LEU A 123 -2.54 20.06 10.00
C LEU A 123 -1.54 20.81 10.89
N ALA A 124 -0.34 20.27 11.13
CA ALA A 124 0.68 20.94 11.92
C ALA A 124 1.23 22.20 11.22
N ASP A 125 1.13 22.26 9.89
CA ASP A 125 1.57 23.43 9.10
C ASP A 125 0.64 24.64 9.29
N LEU A 126 -0.54 24.42 9.89
CA LEU A 126 -1.48 25.47 10.28
C LEU A 126 -1.26 25.96 11.73
N ALA A 127 -0.10 25.67 12.33
CA ALA A 127 0.23 26.14 13.68
C ALA A 127 0.09 27.68 13.78
N GLY A 128 -0.83 28.15 14.63
CA GLY A 128 -1.17 29.56 14.81
C GLY A 128 -2.00 30.19 13.68
N GLY A 129 -2.42 29.42 12.67
CA GLY A 129 -3.30 29.84 11.59
C GLY A 129 -4.78 29.59 11.88
N SER A 130 -5.64 29.85 10.89
CA SER A 130 -7.09 29.68 10.98
C SER A 130 -7.60 28.53 10.09
N LEU A 131 -8.35 27.60 10.70
CA LEU A 131 -8.90 26.43 10.04
C LEU A 131 -10.42 26.40 10.16
N ILE A 132 -11.11 26.39 9.03
CA ILE A 132 -12.57 26.31 8.97
C ILE A 132 -13.00 24.84 9.01
N VAL A 133 -13.92 24.50 9.93
CA VAL A 133 -14.50 23.16 10.06
C VAL A 133 -15.99 23.25 10.38
N GLN A 134 -16.74 22.21 10.03
CA GLN A 134 -18.15 22.11 10.41
C GLN A 134 -18.29 21.89 11.93
N ARG A 135 -19.17 22.66 12.57
CA ARG A 135 -19.48 22.56 13.99
C ARG A 135 -20.02 21.18 14.33
N ASP A 136 -19.54 20.62 15.44
CA ASP A 136 -19.94 19.32 16.00
C ASP A 136 -19.84 18.13 15.03
N ALA A 137 -19.13 18.29 13.91
CA ALA A 137 -18.74 17.21 13.04
C ALA A 137 -17.55 16.44 13.63
N TRP A 138 -17.29 15.24 13.11
CA TRP A 138 -16.22 14.37 13.59
C TRP A 138 -14.85 15.07 13.61
N VAL A 139 -14.53 15.83 12.55
CA VAL A 139 -13.27 16.59 12.46
C VAL A 139 -13.15 17.62 13.59
N HIS A 140 -14.22 18.38 13.88
CA HIS A 140 -14.20 19.38 14.94
C HIS A 140 -13.92 18.76 16.30
N GLU A 141 -14.61 17.67 16.64
CA GLU A 141 -14.40 16.94 17.90
C GLU A 141 -12.99 16.33 17.97
N ARG A 142 -12.49 15.77 16.85
CA ARG A 142 -11.15 15.21 16.76
C ARG A 142 -10.05 16.26 17.01
N LEU A 143 -10.17 17.43 16.39
CA LEU A 143 -9.22 18.53 16.54
C LEU A 143 -9.21 19.08 17.98
N LEU A 144 -10.35 19.04 18.69
CA LEU A 144 -10.42 19.37 20.11
C LEU A 144 -9.69 18.33 20.98
N GLU A 145 -9.84 17.03 20.70
CA GLU A 145 -9.10 15.97 21.41
C GLU A 145 -7.58 16.06 21.21
N GLU A 146 -7.16 16.43 19.99
CA GLU A 146 -5.75 16.54 19.63
C GLU A 146 -5.11 17.88 20.04
N ASN A 147 -5.87 18.80 20.65
CA ASN A 147 -5.43 20.16 20.98
C ASN A 147 -4.80 20.89 19.79
N PHE A 148 -5.56 21.01 18.70
CA PHE A 148 -5.11 21.73 17.49
C PHE A 148 -4.51 23.11 17.83
N ASP A 149 -3.28 23.34 17.38
CA ASP A 149 -2.52 24.56 17.63
C ASP A 149 -2.93 25.66 16.62
N GLY A 150 -4.16 26.17 16.70
CA GLY A 150 -4.65 27.20 15.77
C GLY A 150 -6.06 27.68 16.10
N GLU A 151 -6.56 28.65 15.35
CA GLU A 151 -7.93 29.15 15.47
C GLU A 151 -8.91 28.28 14.68
N LEU A 152 -9.86 27.65 15.37
CA LEU A 152 -10.95 26.90 14.73
C LEU A 152 -12.12 27.83 14.41
N ILE A 153 -12.46 27.93 13.13
CA ILE A 153 -13.58 28.71 12.63
C ILE A 153 -14.74 27.77 12.34
N LEU A 154 -15.82 27.89 13.12
CA LEU A 154 -16.93 26.96 13.07
C LEU A 154 -18.04 27.45 12.14
N VAL A 155 -18.42 26.63 11.19
CA VAL A 155 -19.58 26.84 10.31
C VAL A 155 -20.61 25.71 10.47
N GLU A 156 -21.84 25.94 10.05
CA GLU A 156 -22.90 24.93 10.20
C GLU A 156 -22.89 23.88 9.07
N ARG A 157 -22.36 24.23 7.88
CA ARG A 157 -22.32 23.36 6.69
C ARG A 157 -20.94 23.37 6.04
N GLU A 158 -20.49 22.24 5.51
CA GLU A 158 -19.23 22.16 4.74
C GLU A 158 -19.24 23.10 3.51
N ARG A 159 -20.42 23.32 2.89
CA ARG A 159 -20.62 24.33 1.86
C ARG A 159 -20.25 25.75 2.31
N ASP A 160 -20.65 26.11 3.53
CA ASP A 160 -20.34 27.43 4.09
C ASP A 160 -18.84 27.55 4.38
N ALA A 161 -18.14 26.44 4.67
CA ALA A 161 -16.69 26.45 4.85
C ALA A 161 -15.95 26.86 3.58
N LEU A 162 -16.34 26.30 2.42
CA LEU A 162 -15.74 26.65 1.13
C LEU A 162 -16.05 28.11 0.73
N LEU A 163 -17.29 28.55 0.92
CA LEU A 163 -17.68 29.95 0.64
C LEU A 163 -16.93 30.94 1.53
N LEU A 164 -16.76 30.60 2.81
CA LEU A 164 -16.02 31.42 3.76
C LEU A 164 -14.52 31.43 3.44
N LEU A 165 -13.94 30.29 3.05
CA LEU A 165 -12.54 30.21 2.61
C LEU A 165 -12.27 31.07 1.36
N ALA A 166 -13.22 31.07 0.42
CA ALA A 166 -13.16 31.87 -0.80
C ALA A 166 -13.18 33.39 -0.52
N SER A 167 -13.68 33.83 0.63
CA SER A 167 -13.70 35.24 1.03
C SER A 167 -12.31 35.85 1.24
N GLY A 168 -11.29 35.01 1.44
CA GLY A 168 -9.92 35.47 1.68
C GLY A 168 -9.52 35.62 3.15
N GLN A 169 -10.46 35.45 4.10
CA GLN A 169 -10.26 35.83 5.50
C GLN A 169 -9.57 34.76 6.37
N HIS A 170 -9.60 33.50 5.95
CA HIS A 170 -9.04 32.37 6.70
C HIS A 170 -8.07 31.55 5.85
N ASP A 171 -7.26 30.70 6.48
CA ASP A 171 -6.12 30.08 5.81
C ASP A 171 -6.51 28.79 5.08
N ALA A 172 -7.30 27.94 5.74
CA ALA A 172 -7.74 26.67 5.17
C ALA A 172 -9.13 26.23 5.65
N ALA A 173 -9.70 25.23 4.98
CA ALA A 173 -10.86 24.48 5.45
C ALA A 173 -10.55 22.98 5.40
N LEU A 174 -10.95 22.20 6.42
CA LEU A 174 -10.82 20.75 6.40
C LEU A 174 -12.19 20.11 6.18
N ILE A 175 -12.35 19.44 5.04
CA ILE A 175 -13.64 19.00 4.50
C ILE A 175 -13.48 17.58 3.97
N SER A 176 -14.55 16.79 4.03
CA SER A 176 -14.62 15.45 3.41
C SER A 176 -14.26 15.52 1.91
N GLU A 177 -13.32 14.70 1.42
CA GLU A 177 -12.72 14.78 0.08
C GLU A 177 -13.78 14.87 -1.04
N ALA A 178 -14.65 13.85 -1.12
CA ALA A 178 -15.67 13.77 -2.17
C ALA A 178 -16.69 14.91 -2.08
N VAL A 179 -17.02 15.35 -0.86
CA VAL A 179 -17.95 16.45 -0.63
C VAL A 179 -17.34 17.76 -1.09
N GLY A 180 -16.12 18.05 -0.65
CA GLY A 180 -15.41 19.27 -1.02
C GLY A 180 -15.16 19.38 -2.53
N ARG A 181 -14.69 18.31 -3.18
CA ARG A 181 -14.44 18.29 -4.63
C ARG A 181 -15.72 18.51 -5.45
N ARG A 182 -16.82 17.87 -5.03
CA ARG A 182 -18.12 18.06 -5.67
C ARG A 182 -18.63 19.48 -5.47
N LEU A 183 -18.59 20.00 -4.24
CA LEU A 183 -19.04 21.36 -3.91
C LEU A 183 -18.20 22.43 -4.63
N LEU A 184 -16.89 22.24 -4.80
CA LEU A 184 -16.05 23.14 -5.61
C LEU A 184 -16.59 23.26 -7.04
N THR A 185 -16.94 22.13 -7.65
CA THR A 185 -17.48 22.06 -9.01
C THR A 185 -18.88 22.67 -9.09
N GLU A 186 -19.77 22.32 -8.15
CA GLU A 186 -21.15 22.82 -8.11
C GLU A 186 -21.23 24.34 -7.86
N LEU A 187 -20.35 24.87 -7.01
CA LEU A 187 -20.31 26.30 -6.66
C LEU A 187 -19.46 27.13 -7.62
N GLY A 188 -18.69 26.51 -8.52
CA GLY A 188 -17.77 27.20 -9.43
C GLY A 188 -16.64 27.95 -8.69
N LEU A 189 -16.08 27.35 -7.64
CA LEU A 189 -15.06 27.97 -6.79
C LEU A 189 -13.64 27.69 -7.32
N ASP A 190 -13.35 28.10 -8.56
CA ASP A 190 -12.06 27.88 -9.24
C ASP A 190 -10.86 28.55 -8.52
N ALA A 191 -11.13 29.48 -7.60
CA ALA A 191 -10.14 30.14 -6.77
C ALA A 191 -9.66 29.30 -5.59
N LEU A 192 -10.24 28.11 -5.36
CA LEU A 192 -9.85 27.17 -4.32
C LEU A 192 -9.19 25.93 -4.92
N THR A 193 -8.27 25.34 -4.17
CA THR A 193 -7.57 24.10 -4.49
C THR A 193 -7.37 23.29 -3.22
N THR A 194 -6.96 22.04 -3.35
CA THR A 194 -6.54 21.21 -2.23
C THR A 194 -5.04 21.39 -1.97
N SER A 195 -4.61 21.22 -0.73
CA SER A 195 -3.21 21.21 -0.29
C SER A 195 -2.91 19.93 0.50
N GLY A 196 -1.74 19.35 0.29
CA GLY A 196 -1.37 18.07 0.90
C GLY A 196 -2.08 16.87 0.30
N GLY A 197 -2.01 15.73 1.01
CA GLY A 197 -2.72 14.50 0.68
C GLY A 197 -4.00 14.30 1.50
N PRO A 198 -4.82 13.29 1.18
CA PRO A 198 -5.97 12.94 1.98
C PRO A 198 -5.58 12.59 3.42
N LEU A 199 -6.29 13.17 4.37
CA LEU A 199 -6.17 12.99 5.80
C LEU A 199 -7.32 12.12 6.32
N PHE A 200 -7.09 11.49 7.47
CA PHE A 200 -8.09 10.75 8.24
C PHE A 200 -8.95 9.78 7.39
N PRO A 201 -8.49 8.54 7.15
CA PRO A 201 -9.39 7.49 6.71
C PRO A 201 -10.33 7.14 7.86
N VAL A 202 -11.59 7.57 7.77
CA VAL A 202 -12.59 7.31 8.83
C VAL A 202 -13.66 6.36 8.31
N GLU A 203 -13.93 5.32 9.09
CA GLU A 203 -15.04 4.41 8.84
C GLU A 203 -16.38 5.14 8.96
N TYR A 204 -17.28 4.89 8.02
CA TYR A 204 -18.62 5.46 8.00
C TYR A 204 -19.64 4.31 8.00
N ALA A 205 -20.58 4.38 8.94
CA ALA A 205 -21.51 3.28 9.24
C ALA A 205 -22.91 3.82 9.56
N LEU A 206 -23.87 2.91 9.68
CA LEU A 206 -25.20 3.22 10.18
C LEU A 206 -25.18 3.16 11.72
N ALA A 207 -25.46 4.27 12.38
CA ALA A 207 -25.58 4.31 13.82
C ALA A 207 -27.03 4.13 14.28
N VAL A 208 -27.20 3.40 15.37
CA VAL A 208 -28.43 3.32 16.16
C VAL A 208 -28.09 3.67 17.61
N ARG A 209 -29.09 4.01 18.43
CA ARG A 209 -28.87 4.20 19.86
C ARG A 209 -28.40 2.91 20.54
N ALA A 210 -27.43 3.03 21.45
CA ALA A 210 -26.99 1.92 22.29
C ALA A 210 -28.16 1.21 22.97
N GLY A 211 -28.13 -0.12 22.97
CA GLY A 211 -29.21 -0.98 23.49
C GLY A 211 -30.30 -1.32 22.46
N ARG A 212 -30.21 -0.85 21.22
CA ARG A 212 -31.08 -1.26 20.09
C ARG A 212 -30.44 -2.41 19.27
N ASP A 213 -29.92 -3.42 19.96
CA ASP A 213 -29.11 -4.49 19.34
C ASP A 213 -29.87 -5.29 18.28
N GLU A 214 -31.18 -5.46 18.44
CA GLU A 214 -32.03 -6.16 17.47
C GLU A 214 -32.13 -5.38 16.15
N LEU A 215 -32.39 -4.06 16.22
CA LEU A 215 -32.40 -3.20 15.05
C LEU A 215 -31.03 -3.17 14.36
N LEU A 216 -29.96 -3.10 15.15
CA LEU A 216 -28.60 -3.14 14.61
C LEU A 216 -28.31 -4.46 13.86
N ALA A 217 -28.72 -5.59 14.44
CA ALA A 217 -28.58 -6.90 13.81
C ALA A 217 -29.42 -7.01 12.52
N GLU A 218 -30.61 -6.42 12.49
CA GLU A 218 -31.43 -6.32 11.27
C GLU A 218 -30.74 -5.49 10.19
N LEU A 219 -30.23 -4.31 10.52
CA LEU A 219 -29.50 -3.46 9.57
C LEU A 219 -28.27 -4.15 9.01
N ASN A 220 -27.47 -4.82 9.86
CA ASN A 220 -26.32 -5.61 9.42
C ASN A 220 -26.72 -6.76 8.49
N ARG A 221 -27.85 -7.43 8.76
CA ARG A 221 -28.38 -8.46 7.87
C ARG A 221 -28.81 -7.87 6.53
N GLY A 222 -29.52 -6.74 6.54
CA GLY A 222 -29.93 -6.03 5.33
C GLY A 222 -28.73 -5.59 4.48
N LEU A 223 -27.71 -4.99 5.11
CA LEU A 223 -26.46 -4.64 4.44
C LEU A 223 -25.78 -5.87 3.82
N ALA A 224 -25.73 -6.99 4.54
CA ALA A 224 -25.17 -8.23 4.03
C ALA A 224 -25.95 -8.75 2.81
N MET A 225 -27.29 -8.71 2.84
CA MET A 225 -28.15 -9.12 1.70
C MET A 225 -27.95 -8.21 0.48
N ILE A 226 -27.91 -6.90 0.67
CA ILE A 226 -27.66 -5.92 -0.41
C ILE A 226 -26.25 -6.07 -1.00
N ARG A 227 -25.26 -6.42 -0.18
CA ARG A 227 -23.91 -6.76 -0.65
C ARG A 227 -23.91 -8.06 -1.45
N ALA A 228 -24.50 -9.13 -0.93
CA ALA A 228 -24.59 -10.43 -1.61
C ALA A 228 -25.32 -10.34 -2.96
N SER A 229 -26.38 -9.52 -3.03
CA SER A 229 -27.10 -9.27 -4.29
C SER A 229 -26.28 -8.45 -5.29
N GLY A 230 -25.22 -7.76 -4.85
CA GLY A 230 -24.35 -6.82 -5.56
C GLY A 230 -24.97 -5.48 -5.96
N GLU A 231 -26.22 -5.23 -5.57
CA GLU A 231 -26.82 -3.89 -5.64
C GLU A 231 -25.97 -2.86 -4.88
N PHE A 232 -25.30 -3.26 -3.79
CA PHE A 232 -24.33 -2.43 -3.08
C PHE A 232 -23.28 -1.81 -4.01
N ASN A 233 -22.68 -2.61 -4.90
CA ASN A 233 -21.62 -2.15 -5.81
C ASN A 233 -22.17 -1.23 -6.89
N ALA A 234 -23.39 -1.51 -7.38
CA ALA A 234 -24.06 -0.65 -8.34
C ALA A 234 -24.34 0.74 -7.74
N LEU A 235 -24.77 0.80 -6.48
CA LEU A 235 -24.96 2.06 -5.75
C LEU A 235 -23.63 2.79 -5.56
N HIS A 236 -22.58 2.08 -5.15
CA HIS A 236 -21.26 2.67 -4.96
C HIS A 236 -20.67 3.23 -6.27
N GLN A 237 -20.78 2.49 -7.38
CA GLN A 237 -20.32 2.94 -8.69
C GLN A 237 -21.13 4.13 -9.21
N ARG A 238 -22.46 4.12 -9.00
CA ARG A 238 -23.35 5.21 -9.41
C ARG A 238 -22.96 6.52 -8.72
N TRP A 239 -22.75 6.48 -7.41
CA TRP A 239 -22.54 7.68 -6.60
C TRP A 239 -21.06 8.12 -6.52
N LEU A 240 -20.09 7.21 -6.66
CA LEU A 240 -18.66 7.48 -6.44
C LEU A 240 -17.75 7.20 -7.66
N GLY A 241 -18.28 6.71 -8.79
CA GLY A 241 -17.47 6.17 -9.89
C GLY A 241 -16.90 7.13 -10.95
N HIS A 242 -17.22 8.44 -10.94
CA HIS A 242 -17.05 9.32 -12.11
C HIS A 242 -15.86 10.32 -12.09
N GLU A 243 -15.01 10.36 -11.06
CA GLU A 243 -14.10 11.53 -10.87
C GLU A 243 -12.67 11.43 -11.46
N ARG A 244 -12.32 10.51 -12.38
CA ARG A 244 -10.95 10.46 -12.95
C ARG A 244 -10.87 10.19 -14.46
N SER A 245 -10.69 11.23 -15.28
CA SER A 245 -10.15 11.09 -16.65
C SER A 245 -9.35 12.33 -17.11
N VAL A 246 -8.14 12.14 -17.65
CA VAL A 246 -7.27 13.17 -18.30
C VAL A 246 -6.76 12.59 -19.65
N PRO A 247 -6.74 13.33 -20.78
CA PRO A 247 -6.30 12.80 -22.08
C PRO A 247 -4.80 13.03 -22.40
N ALA A 248 -4.17 12.11 -23.15
CA ALA A 248 -2.72 12.09 -23.49
C ALA A 248 -2.36 12.77 -24.85
N PRO A 249 -1.07 13.18 -25.08
CA PRO A 249 -0.65 13.92 -26.29
C PRO A 249 -0.09 13.05 -27.45
N PRO A 250 0.17 13.60 -28.67
CA PRO A 250 0.33 12.82 -29.91
C PRO A 250 1.76 12.34 -30.26
N VAL A 251 1.80 11.25 -31.05
CA VAL A 251 2.86 10.25 -31.23
C VAL A 251 4.05 10.63 -32.17
N THR A 252 4.05 11.80 -32.81
CA THR A 252 4.96 12.05 -33.95
C THR A 252 6.42 12.41 -33.61
N ALA A 253 6.72 12.91 -32.41
CA ALA A 253 8.09 13.30 -32.03
C ALA A 253 9.01 12.10 -31.67
N GLN A 254 8.43 10.94 -31.36
CA GLN A 254 9.12 9.84 -30.68
C GLN A 254 9.99 8.99 -31.61
N ARG A 255 9.72 8.99 -32.92
CA ARG A 255 10.39 8.10 -33.90
C ARG A 255 11.85 8.49 -34.20
N TRP A 256 12.20 9.77 -34.13
CA TRP A 256 13.56 10.24 -34.43
C TRP A 256 14.55 9.97 -33.29
N ASN A 257 14.08 9.95 -32.04
CA ASN A 257 14.93 9.68 -30.89
C ASN A 257 15.42 8.22 -30.86
N TRP A 258 14.57 7.27 -31.26
CA TRP A 258 14.93 5.85 -31.30
C TRP A 258 16.05 5.53 -32.29
N LEU A 259 16.09 6.24 -33.41
CA LEU A 259 17.10 6.03 -34.45
C LEU A 259 18.49 6.50 -33.99
N LEU A 260 18.55 7.55 -33.16
CA LEU A 260 19.79 8.07 -32.60
C LEU A 260 20.36 7.13 -31.51
N ILE A 261 19.48 6.54 -30.69
CA ILE A 261 19.84 5.62 -29.61
C ILE A 261 20.43 4.31 -30.14
N ALA A 262 19.86 3.76 -31.23
CA ALA A 262 20.34 2.53 -31.83
C ALA A 262 21.79 2.64 -32.35
N VAL A 263 22.18 3.81 -32.88
CA VAL A 263 23.55 4.06 -33.37
C VAL A 263 24.55 4.12 -32.20
N LEU A 264 24.17 4.72 -31.08
CA LEU A 264 25.02 4.82 -29.89
C LEU A 264 25.27 3.45 -29.24
N LEU A 265 24.27 2.57 -29.23
CA LEU A 265 24.39 1.21 -28.66
C LEU A 265 25.39 0.32 -29.41
N LEU A 266 25.45 0.41 -30.74
CA LEU A 266 26.38 -0.37 -31.55
C LEU A 266 27.85 0.00 -31.25
N LEU A 267 28.12 1.26 -30.91
CA LEU A 267 29.46 1.73 -30.55
C LEU A 267 29.91 1.21 -29.19
N VAL A 268 29.00 1.11 -28.22
CA VAL A 268 29.28 0.60 -26.86
C VAL A 268 29.58 -0.90 -26.88
N ILE A 269 28.83 -1.68 -27.67
CA ILE A 269 29.04 -3.14 -27.79
C ILE A 269 30.43 -3.45 -28.36
N GLY A 270 30.86 -2.69 -29.38
CA GLY A 270 32.20 -2.83 -29.96
C GLY A 270 33.32 -2.55 -28.95
N TRP A 271 33.13 -1.57 -28.07
CA TRP A 271 34.10 -1.23 -27.02
C TRP A 271 34.16 -2.28 -25.91
N TYR A 272 33.02 -2.80 -25.47
CA TYR A 272 32.95 -3.79 -24.39
C TYR A 272 33.61 -5.12 -24.77
N ALA A 273 33.43 -5.58 -26.01
CA ALA A 273 34.08 -6.79 -26.51
C ALA A 273 35.62 -6.71 -26.48
N HIS A 274 36.18 -5.50 -26.58
CA HIS A 274 37.62 -5.28 -26.57
C HIS A 274 38.26 -5.38 -25.17
N ARG A 275 37.51 -5.07 -24.10
CA ARG A 275 38.05 -4.96 -22.73
C ARG A 275 38.14 -6.29 -21.97
N ARG A 276 37.46 -7.34 -22.42
CA ARG A 276 37.33 -8.61 -21.68
C ARG A 276 38.49 -9.60 -21.87
N SER A 277 39.49 -9.28 -22.68
CA SER A 277 40.64 -10.17 -22.95
C SER A 277 41.78 -10.12 -21.92
N GLY A 278 41.60 -9.53 -20.73
CA GLY A 278 42.70 -9.31 -19.78
C GLY A 278 42.42 -9.67 -18.32
N LYS A 279 42.90 -10.86 -17.92
CA LYS A 279 43.38 -11.27 -16.57
C LYS A 279 42.41 -11.95 -15.57
N ARG A 280 42.97 -13.01 -14.94
CA ARG A 280 42.46 -13.85 -13.82
C ARG A 280 43.02 -13.37 -12.47
N PRO A 281 42.41 -13.74 -11.31
CA PRO A 281 42.82 -13.22 -9.99
C PRO A 281 43.66 -14.21 -9.15
N GLY A 282 44.37 -13.66 -8.14
CA GLY A 282 45.15 -14.37 -7.13
C GLY A 282 44.97 -13.74 -5.74
N THR A 283 45.16 -14.57 -4.71
CA THR A 283 44.63 -14.58 -3.33
C THR A 283 45.46 -13.88 -2.23
N LEU A 284 44.72 -13.40 -1.21
CA LEU A 284 44.90 -13.44 0.28
C LEU A 284 46.20 -12.95 0.96
N SER A 285 46.08 -11.89 1.80
CA SER A 285 46.96 -11.65 2.97
C SER A 285 46.26 -10.80 4.08
N ASP A 286 46.50 -11.20 5.33
CA ASP A 286 46.57 -10.42 6.59
C ASP A 286 45.32 -10.04 7.40
N LYS A 287 45.05 -10.82 8.46
CA LYS A 287 44.01 -10.59 9.48
C LYS A 287 44.09 -9.27 10.27
N ALA A 288 45.24 -8.59 10.32
CA ALA A 288 45.34 -7.24 10.88
C ALA A 288 44.93 -6.16 9.86
N THR A 289 45.19 -6.43 8.59
CA THR A 289 44.62 -5.69 7.46
C THR A 289 43.12 -5.97 7.34
N VAL A 290 42.62 -7.15 7.76
CA VAL A 290 41.19 -7.48 7.73
C VAL A 290 40.36 -6.60 8.67
N GLU A 291 40.77 -6.34 9.92
CA GLU A 291 40.00 -5.43 10.79
C GLU A 291 40.01 -3.99 10.26
N GLN A 292 41.15 -3.53 9.75
CA GLN A 292 41.26 -2.19 9.18
C GLN A 292 40.45 -2.09 7.88
N GLN A 293 40.49 -3.10 6.99
CA GLN A 293 39.66 -3.20 5.77
C GLN A 293 38.18 -3.38 6.07
N PHE A 294 37.81 -3.97 7.22
CA PHE A 294 36.42 -4.20 7.56
C PHE A 294 35.66 -2.91 7.84
N PHE A 295 36.33 -1.89 8.39
CA PHE A 295 35.73 -0.59 8.73
C PHE A 295 36.22 0.58 7.86
N THR A 296 37.20 0.37 6.97
CA THR A 296 37.75 1.45 6.12
C THR A 296 37.64 1.13 4.63
N ASP A 297 37.43 2.18 3.84
CA ASP A 297 37.49 2.13 2.40
C ASP A 297 38.94 2.07 1.92
N SER A 298 39.28 1.03 1.15
CA SER A 298 40.66 0.79 0.70
C SER A 298 41.20 1.85 -0.26
N LEU A 299 40.33 2.62 -0.91
CA LEU A 299 40.75 3.62 -1.88
C LEU A 299 41.13 4.96 -1.22
N THR A 300 40.28 5.45 -0.33
CA THR A 300 40.39 6.77 0.29
C THR A 300 40.94 6.74 1.72
N GLY A 301 40.92 5.56 2.38
CA GLY A 301 41.29 5.41 3.79
C GLY A 301 40.27 5.98 4.77
N LEU A 302 39.09 6.42 4.29
CA LEU A 302 37.97 6.86 5.11
C LEU A 302 37.24 5.66 5.73
N ALA A 303 36.34 5.89 6.68
CA ALA A 303 35.45 4.84 7.15
C ALA A 303 34.54 4.35 6.02
N ASN A 304 34.32 3.04 5.91
CA ASN A 304 33.33 2.47 4.99
C ASN A 304 31.94 2.45 5.65
N ARG A 305 30.93 1.83 5.01
CA ARG A 305 29.57 1.78 5.54
C ARG A 305 29.50 1.21 6.96
N VAL A 306 30.20 0.09 7.21
CA VAL A 306 30.24 -0.55 8.54
C VAL A 306 30.94 0.35 9.56
N GLY A 307 32.02 1.03 9.16
CA GLY A 307 32.71 2.02 10.00
C GLY A 307 31.85 3.23 10.35
N LEU A 308 31.03 3.71 9.41
CA LEU A 308 30.07 4.80 9.61
C LEU A 308 28.97 4.41 10.60
N GLU A 309 28.34 3.25 10.39
CA GLU A 309 27.27 2.76 11.28
C GLU A 309 27.80 2.58 12.72
N ARG A 310 28.99 1.99 12.87
CA ARG A 310 29.65 1.88 14.18
C ARG A 310 29.94 3.24 14.81
N HIS A 311 30.46 4.20 14.05
CA HIS A 311 30.71 5.55 14.56
C HIS A 311 29.42 6.24 15.03
N LEU A 312 28.34 6.12 14.25
CA LEU A 312 27.03 6.65 14.63
C LEU A 312 26.52 5.99 15.91
N SER A 313 26.62 4.66 16.06
CA SER A 313 26.22 3.95 17.28
C SER A 313 27.04 4.36 18.50
N ASP A 314 28.36 4.39 18.39
CA ASP A 314 29.27 4.65 19.51
C ASP A 314 29.22 6.13 19.97
N GLN A 315 29.02 7.09 19.05
CA GLN A 315 29.10 8.53 19.35
C GLN A 315 27.75 9.19 19.63
N LEU A 316 26.64 8.75 19.01
CA LEU A 316 25.32 9.32 19.33
C LEU A 316 24.92 9.08 20.79
N GLU A 317 25.33 7.96 21.38
CA GLU A 317 25.08 7.67 22.80
C GLU A 317 25.97 8.48 23.76
N GLN A 318 27.21 8.81 23.35
CA GLN A 318 28.21 9.42 24.23
C GLN A 318 28.23 10.96 24.17
N ASP A 319 28.02 11.54 22.98
CA ASP A 319 28.21 12.97 22.72
C ASP A 319 26.92 13.79 22.67
N TRP A 320 25.77 13.13 22.80
CA TRP A 320 24.48 13.79 22.86
C TRP A 320 24.38 14.68 24.10
N GLN A 321 24.19 15.98 23.86
CA GLN A 321 23.92 16.97 24.89
C GLN A 321 22.70 17.79 24.49
N PRO A 322 21.83 18.15 25.45
CA PRO A 322 20.72 19.07 25.16
C PRO A 322 21.23 20.35 24.49
N GLY A 323 20.75 20.61 23.27
CA GLY A 323 21.12 21.80 22.47
C GLY A 323 22.21 21.62 21.42
N LYS A 324 22.88 20.46 21.32
CA LYS A 324 23.72 20.14 20.15
C LYS A 324 22.85 19.66 18.99
N GLN A 325 23.01 20.27 17.81
CA GLN A 325 22.37 19.79 16.58
C GLN A 325 23.35 18.89 15.82
N LEU A 326 22.98 17.63 15.61
CA LEU A 326 23.73 16.72 14.75
C LEU A 326 22.95 16.48 13.45
N ALA A 327 23.66 16.34 12.33
CA ALA A 327 23.08 15.92 11.07
C ALA A 327 23.95 14.88 10.37
N LEU A 328 23.28 14.01 9.62
CA LEU A 328 23.89 13.13 8.66
C LEU A 328 23.68 13.69 7.26
N LEU A 329 24.78 13.90 6.54
CA LEU A 329 24.78 14.31 5.15
C LEU A 329 25.15 13.11 4.29
N HIS A 330 24.36 12.83 3.25
CA HIS A 330 24.68 11.86 2.21
C HIS A 330 24.97 12.61 0.91
N LEU A 331 26.16 12.45 0.37
CA LEU A 331 26.66 13.18 -0.79
C LEU A 331 26.89 12.18 -1.92
N ASP A 332 26.37 12.50 -3.10
CA ASP A 332 26.62 11.74 -4.32
C ASP A 332 27.20 12.66 -5.40
N LEU A 333 28.31 12.24 -6.00
CA LEU A 333 29.01 13.04 -7.01
C LEU A 333 28.28 12.97 -8.35
N ASP A 334 27.79 14.11 -8.82
CA ASP A 334 26.98 14.19 -10.02
C ASP A 334 27.81 13.80 -11.25
N GLN A 335 27.30 12.83 -12.00
CA GLN A 335 27.88 12.39 -13.28
C GLN A 335 29.36 11.97 -13.16
N PHE A 336 29.79 11.44 -12.02
CA PHE A 336 31.17 11.01 -11.81
C PHE A 336 31.62 9.94 -12.81
N LYS A 337 30.68 9.18 -13.38
CA LYS A 337 30.92 8.28 -14.52
C LYS A 337 31.62 8.97 -15.70
N LEU A 338 31.33 10.25 -15.98
CA LEU A 338 32.01 11.01 -17.04
C LEU A 338 33.50 11.22 -16.73
N VAL A 339 33.87 11.34 -15.46
CA VAL A 339 35.28 11.40 -15.02
C VAL A 339 35.95 10.05 -15.27
N ASN A 340 35.27 8.95 -14.94
CA ASN A 340 35.76 7.58 -15.20
C ASN A 340 35.85 7.23 -16.69
N GLU A 341 35.03 7.85 -17.54
CA GLU A 341 35.02 7.63 -18.99
C GLU A 341 36.01 8.53 -19.73
N SER A 342 36.28 9.73 -19.21
CA SER A 342 37.22 10.70 -19.82
C SER A 342 38.68 10.41 -19.47
N GLY A 343 38.93 9.68 -18.38
CA GLY A 343 40.25 9.18 -17.98
C GLY A 343 40.32 7.65 -17.96
N ASP A 344 41.45 7.10 -17.51
CA ASP A 344 41.48 5.71 -17.05
C ASP A 344 40.84 5.60 -15.66
N HIS A 345 40.44 4.40 -15.24
CA HIS A 345 39.86 4.18 -13.88
C HIS A 345 40.79 4.70 -12.76
N VAL A 346 42.10 4.73 -13.03
CA VAL A 346 43.12 5.28 -12.14
C VAL A 346 42.95 6.80 -11.93
N SER A 347 42.42 7.52 -12.93
CA SER A 347 42.13 8.95 -12.84
C SER A 347 40.92 9.24 -11.97
N GLY A 348 39.83 8.46 -12.10
CA GLY A 348 38.69 8.53 -11.18
C GLY A 348 39.08 8.28 -9.73
N ASP A 349 39.89 7.24 -9.49
CA ASP A 349 40.46 6.93 -8.18
C ASP A 349 41.29 8.06 -7.58
N ARG A 350 42.03 8.81 -8.42
CA ARG A 350 42.81 9.97 -7.99
C ARG A 350 41.90 11.14 -7.63
N VAL A 351 40.86 11.40 -8.42
CA VAL A 351 39.85 12.43 -8.11
C VAL A 351 39.12 12.11 -6.80
N LEU A 352 38.69 10.87 -6.58
CA LEU A 352 38.03 10.46 -5.33
C LEU A 352 38.91 10.69 -4.09
N ARG A 353 40.22 10.44 -4.18
CA ARG A 353 41.16 10.74 -3.09
C ARG A 353 41.31 12.24 -2.84
N GLN A 354 41.34 13.06 -3.89
CA GLN A 354 41.39 14.51 -3.76
C GLN A 354 40.09 15.06 -3.14
N ILE A 355 38.94 14.57 -3.56
CA ILE A 355 37.63 14.91 -2.96
C ILE A 355 37.60 14.51 -1.48
N ALA A 356 38.03 13.29 -1.14
CA ALA A 356 38.13 12.84 0.25
C ALA A 356 39.02 13.78 1.09
N SER A 357 40.16 14.21 0.55
CA SER A 357 41.06 15.15 1.21
C SER A 357 40.44 16.55 1.38
N LEU A 358 39.75 17.04 0.36
CA LEU A 358 39.05 18.32 0.39
C LEU A 358 37.94 18.32 1.44
N LEU A 359 37.05 17.34 1.40
CA LEU A 359 35.95 17.19 2.36
C LEU A 359 36.49 17.09 3.78
N LYS A 360 37.54 16.28 4.01
CA LYS A 360 38.18 16.15 5.33
C LYS A 360 38.74 17.48 5.85
N ALA A 361 39.36 18.28 4.97
CA ALA A 361 39.87 19.59 5.33
C ALA A 361 38.76 20.60 5.65
N LEU A 362 37.64 20.54 4.92
CA LEU A 362 36.48 21.43 5.13
C LEU A 362 35.69 21.10 6.41
N ILE A 363 35.59 19.82 6.75
CA ILE A 363 34.88 19.35 7.96
C ILE A 363 35.70 19.62 9.23
N GLY A 364 37.03 19.47 9.16
CA GLY A 364 37.92 19.70 10.30
C GLY A 364 37.68 18.72 11.45
N SER A 365 37.74 19.21 12.69
CA SER A 365 37.44 18.44 13.91
C SER A 365 35.96 18.33 14.25
N ASP A 366 35.10 19.04 13.51
CA ASP A 366 33.70 19.26 13.86
C ASP A 366 32.75 18.24 13.20
N GLY A 367 33.30 17.18 12.61
CA GLY A 367 32.54 16.13 11.99
C GLY A 367 33.35 14.90 11.60
N PHE A 368 32.63 13.88 11.15
CA PHE A 368 33.18 12.59 10.76
C PHE A 368 32.87 12.32 9.29
N LEU A 369 33.88 11.89 8.53
CA LEU A 369 33.78 11.63 7.09
C LEU A 369 33.94 10.14 6.80
N ALA A 370 32.99 9.59 6.03
CA ALA A 370 32.98 8.22 5.55
C ALA A 370 32.76 8.17 4.03
N ARG A 371 33.20 7.08 3.41
CA ARG A 371 32.89 6.70 2.03
C ARG A 371 32.24 5.32 2.03
N PRO A 372 30.89 5.24 2.05
CA PRO A 372 30.18 3.96 2.05
C PRO A 372 30.54 3.07 0.86
N GLY A 373 30.75 3.66 -0.33
CA GLY A 373 31.14 2.98 -1.55
C GLY A 373 30.99 3.87 -2.79
N GLY A 374 31.43 3.41 -3.96
CA GLY A 374 31.18 4.09 -5.23
C GLY A 374 31.64 5.55 -5.28
N ASP A 375 30.79 6.43 -5.80
CA ASP A 375 30.94 7.89 -5.86
C ASP A 375 30.17 8.61 -4.75
N GLU A 376 29.92 7.92 -3.62
CA GLU A 376 29.14 8.42 -2.49
C GLU A 376 30.04 8.72 -1.27
N PHE A 377 29.70 9.77 -0.53
CA PHE A 377 30.33 10.13 0.75
C PHE A 377 29.26 10.41 1.80
N CYS A 378 29.54 10.08 3.05
CA CYS A 378 28.68 10.44 4.18
C CYS A 378 29.45 11.31 5.17
N ILE A 379 28.79 12.34 5.69
CA ILE A 379 29.37 13.23 6.70
C ILE A 379 28.42 13.31 7.90
N VAL A 380 28.93 13.05 9.09
CA VAL A 380 28.26 13.40 10.34
C VAL A 380 28.78 14.76 10.78
N LEU A 381 27.88 15.75 10.87
CA LEU A 381 28.22 17.11 11.25
C LEU A 381 27.56 17.47 12.56
N ALA A 382 28.33 18.03 13.48
CA ALA A 382 27.80 18.76 14.63
C ALA A 382 27.75 20.25 14.30
N ALA A 383 26.60 20.89 14.49
CA ALA A 383 26.47 22.35 14.44
C ALA A 383 26.38 22.94 15.85
N LYS A 384 26.96 24.14 16.00
CA LYS A 384 26.77 24.95 17.21
C LYS A 384 25.35 25.53 17.20
N PRO A 385 24.76 25.89 18.36
CA PRO A 385 23.38 26.37 18.46
C PRO A 385 23.03 27.60 17.60
N ALA A 386 24.04 28.36 17.13
CA ALA A 386 23.86 29.56 16.31
C ALA A 386 24.19 29.35 14.81
N GLU A 387 24.56 28.13 14.40
CA GLU A 387 24.95 27.81 13.02
C GLU A 387 23.88 26.96 12.33
N SER A 388 23.51 27.30 11.09
CA SER A 388 22.59 26.50 10.28
C SER A 388 23.31 25.30 9.65
N LEU A 389 22.78 24.09 9.90
CA LEU A 389 23.28 22.86 9.28
C LEU A 389 23.19 22.90 7.73
N LEU A 390 22.15 23.53 7.21
CA LEU A 390 21.96 23.72 5.77
C LEU A 390 23.03 24.64 5.18
N GLU A 391 23.40 25.71 5.88
CA GLU A 391 24.47 26.61 5.42
C GLU A 391 25.81 25.87 5.36
N ARG A 392 26.12 25.02 6.35
CA ARG A 392 27.35 24.21 6.33
C ARG A 392 27.37 23.20 5.18
N ALA A 393 26.24 22.52 4.93
CA ALA A 393 26.09 21.62 3.79
C ALA A 393 26.27 22.36 2.45
N GLU A 394 25.72 23.58 2.35
CA GLU A 394 25.82 24.39 1.15
C GLU A 394 27.24 24.93 0.92
N ILE A 395 27.96 25.29 1.99
CA ILE A 395 29.39 25.61 1.91
C ILE A 395 30.18 24.41 1.38
N LEU A 396 29.93 23.20 1.89
CA LEU A 396 30.60 21.99 1.39
C LEU A 396 30.35 21.81 -0.12
N ARG A 397 29.10 21.95 -0.55
CA ARG A 397 28.71 21.84 -1.96
C ARG A 397 29.41 22.89 -2.83
N GLN A 398 29.37 24.16 -2.43
CA GLN A 398 29.99 25.27 -3.17
C GLN A 398 31.50 25.13 -3.27
N ARG A 399 32.15 24.67 -2.19
CA ARG A 399 33.60 24.42 -2.18
C ARG A 399 33.99 23.26 -3.07
N LEU A 400 33.19 22.20 -3.12
CA LEU A 400 33.39 21.08 -4.05
C LEU A 400 33.23 21.52 -5.51
N GLU A 401 32.18 22.29 -5.81
CA GLU A 401 31.91 22.83 -7.14
C GLU A 401 33.02 23.78 -7.65
N ALA A 402 33.60 24.59 -6.75
CA ALA A 402 34.65 25.54 -7.08
C ALA A 402 36.03 24.89 -7.29
N GLU A 403 36.26 23.70 -6.73
CA GLU A 403 37.55 23.02 -6.80
C GLU A 403 37.79 22.43 -8.20
N ALA A 404 39.02 22.59 -8.71
CA ALA A 404 39.45 21.95 -9.94
C ALA A 404 40.39 20.79 -9.59
N PHE A 405 39.92 19.56 -9.81
CA PHE A 405 40.71 18.35 -9.53
C PHE A 405 41.66 18.09 -10.68
N GLU A 406 42.96 18.23 -10.41
CA GLU A 406 44.02 18.02 -11.40
C GLU A 406 44.50 16.57 -11.35
N VAL A 407 44.41 15.88 -12.49
CA VAL A 407 44.98 14.55 -12.67
C VAL A 407 45.79 14.56 -13.96
N ASP A 408 47.10 14.35 -13.82
CA ASP A 408 48.06 14.50 -14.91
C ASP A 408 47.97 15.90 -15.56
N GLU A 409 47.61 16.03 -16.83
CA GLU A 409 47.42 17.32 -17.53
C GLU A 409 45.94 17.73 -17.68
N GLN A 410 45.01 16.97 -17.09
CA GLN A 410 43.57 17.21 -17.20
C GLN A 410 42.97 17.82 -15.92
N ARG A 411 41.96 18.66 -16.11
CA ARG A 411 41.21 19.31 -15.02
C ARG A 411 39.76 18.85 -15.02
N PHE A 412 39.33 18.32 -13.89
CA PHE A 412 37.95 17.89 -13.69
C PHE A 412 37.23 18.84 -12.74
N ARG A 413 35.97 19.13 -13.05
CA ARG A 413 35.03 19.78 -12.12
C ARG A 413 33.93 18.80 -11.81
N VAL A 414 33.65 18.63 -10.53
CA VAL A 414 32.67 17.69 -10.02
C VAL A 414 31.70 18.46 -9.14
N THR A 415 30.41 18.25 -9.34
CA THR A 415 29.36 18.76 -8.45
C THR A 415 28.83 17.61 -7.60
N ALA A 416 28.09 17.92 -6.54
CA ALA A 416 27.43 16.90 -5.74
C ALA A 416 25.99 17.28 -5.42
N SER A 417 25.15 16.25 -5.38
CA SER A 417 23.84 16.29 -4.76
C SER A 417 24.00 15.86 -3.30
N ILE A 418 23.49 16.67 -2.37
CA ILE A 418 23.66 16.45 -0.93
C ILE A 418 22.29 16.36 -0.26
N GLY A 419 22.00 15.22 0.36
CA GLY A 419 20.86 15.04 1.26
C GLY A 419 21.26 15.26 2.71
N VAL A 420 20.44 15.93 3.50
CA VAL A 420 20.68 16.21 4.92
C VAL A 420 19.56 15.62 5.76
N ALA A 421 19.88 14.85 6.79
CA ALA A 421 18.92 14.35 7.77
C ALA A 421 19.34 14.75 9.19
N ALA A 422 18.39 15.27 9.98
CA ALA A 422 18.65 15.66 11.36
C ALA A 422 18.71 14.43 12.30
N LEU A 423 19.72 14.41 13.16
CA LEU A 423 19.91 13.39 14.20
C LEU A 423 19.36 13.93 15.52
N ALA A 424 18.07 13.67 15.79
CA ALA A 424 17.38 14.14 16.98
C ALA A 424 17.41 13.10 18.12
N GLY A 425 18.54 13.04 18.83
CA GLY A 425 18.66 12.28 20.07
C GLY A 425 18.68 10.75 19.97
N PRO A 426 18.85 10.05 21.11
CA PRO A 426 19.06 8.60 21.17
C PRO A 426 17.82 7.76 20.85
N GLU A 427 16.64 8.37 20.67
CA GLU A 427 15.40 7.66 20.35
C GLU A 427 15.17 7.41 18.84
N ARG A 428 15.94 8.06 17.95
CA ARG A 428 15.86 7.80 16.49
C ARG A 428 16.83 6.70 16.06
N SER A 429 16.33 5.78 15.24
CA SER A 429 17.13 4.70 14.65
C SER A 429 18.18 5.27 13.68
N ILE A 430 19.45 4.87 13.84
CA ILE A 430 20.55 5.23 12.93
C ILE A 430 20.25 4.78 11.49
N ALA A 431 19.60 3.61 11.34
CA ALA A 431 19.19 3.10 10.03
C ALA A 431 18.13 4.00 9.38
N GLU A 432 17.25 4.61 10.18
CA GLU A 432 16.27 5.56 9.69
C GLU A 432 16.93 6.87 9.25
N ALA A 433 17.87 7.40 10.02
CA ALA A 433 18.61 8.61 9.65
C ALA A 433 19.42 8.44 8.35
N LEU A 434 20.06 7.27 8.16
CA LEU A 434 20.74 6.93 6.90
C LEU A 434 19.75 6.91 5.74
N LYS A 435 18.61 6.25 5.91
CA LYS A 435 17.55 6.20 4.88
C LYS A 435 17.02 7.59 4.54
N GLN A 436 16.85 8.47 5.52
CA GLN A 436 16.42 9.86 5.35
C GLN A 436 17.45 10.71 4.60
N ALA A 437 18.74 10.54 4.91
CA ALA A 437 19.80 11.27 4.22
C ALA A 437 19.96 10.81 2.76
N GLU A 438 19.92 9.49 2.51
CA GLU A 438 19.92 8.89 1.17
C GLU A 438 18.71 9.38 0.35
N ALA A 439 17.53 9.39 0.98
CA ALA A 439 16.27 9.93 0.45
C ALA A 439 16.39 11.38 -0.02
N ALA A 440 16.86 12.28 0.86
CA ALA A 440 17.04 13.68 0.53
C ALA A 440 18.08 13.88 -0.59
N CYS A 441 19.11 13.04 -0.65
CA CYS A 441 20.12 13.11 -1.71
C CYS A 441 19.52 12.76 -3.08
N LEU A 442 18.63 11.78 -3.13
CA LEU A 442 17.87 11.47 -4.34
C LEU A 442 16.99 12.66 -4.77
N MET A 443 16.31 13.33 -3.84
CA MET A 443 15.53 14.53 -4.15
C MET A 443 16.40 15.68 -4.68
N ALA A 444 17.61 15.86 -4.12
CA ALA A 444 18.58 16.81 -4.64
C ALA A 444 18.97 16.50 -6.10
N LYS A 445 19.18 15.22 -6.44
CA LYS A 445 19.46 14.78 -7.81
C LYS A 445 18.29 15.06 -8.76
N GLU A 446 17.09 14.66 -8.38
CA GLU A 446 15.89 14.77 -9.23
C GLU A 446 15.47 16.23 -9.43
N SER A 447 15.67 17.07 -8.42
CA SER A 447 15.32 18.49 -8.50
C SER A 447 16.28 19.31 -9.39
N GLY A 448 17.34 18.69 -9.91
CA GLY A 448 18.26 19.30 -10.87
C GLY A 448 19.73 19.23 -10.50
N ARG A 449 20.12 18.35 -9.57
CA ARG A 449 21.49 18.10 -9.11
C ARG A 449 22.16 19.34 -8.50
N ASN A 450 23.43 19.20 -8.11
CA ASN A 450 24.29 20.26 -7.58
C ASN A 450 23.58 21.15 -6.55
N ARG A 451 22.95 20.54 -5.55
CA ARG A 451 22.22 21.23 -4.49
C ARG A 451 22.20 20.45 -3.19
N VAL A 452 21.87 21.16 -2.13
CA VAL A 452 21.56 20.57 -0.83
C VAL A 452 20.05 20.46 -0.69
N HIS A 453 19.56 19.33 -0.18
CA HIS A 453 18.17 19.10 0.17
C HIS A 453 18.08 18.61 1.61
N LEU A 454 17.26 19.27 2.43
CA LEU A 454 16.98 18.82 3.79
C LEU A 454 15.82 17.83 3.74
N PHE A 455 16.00 16.65 4.32
CA PHE A 455 14.94 15.68 4.47
C PHE A 455 13.78 16.30 5.25
N SER A 456 12.61 16.26 4.61
CA SER A 456 11.32 16.64 5.16
C SER A 456 10.37 15.45 5.05
N ASP A 457 9.32 15.42 5.88
CA ASP A 457 8.36 14.30 5.84
C ASP A 457 7.57 14.25 4.52
N SER A 458 7.44 15.38 3.80
CA SER A 458 6.84 15.43 2.46
C SER A 458 7.71 14.80 1.36
N ASP A 459 9.03 14.72 1.55
CA ASP A 459 9.92 14.00 0.63
C ASP A 459 9.62 12.50 0.59
N ARG A 460 9.13 11.92 1.69
CA ARG A 460 8.78 10.49 1.77
C ARG A 460 7.67 10.12 0.79
N ALA A 461 6.63 10.95 0.70
CA ALA A 461 5.51 10.74 -0.20
C ALA A 461 5.91 10.95 -1.68
N GLN A 462 6.73 11.97 -1.97
CA GLN A 462 7.24 12.24 -3.31
C GLN A 462 8.15 11.12 -3.82
N MET A 463 8.99 10.57 -2.95
CA MET A 463 9.84 9.41 -3.26
C MET A 463 9.06 8.14 -3.53
N GLU A 464 8.05 7.84 -2.72
CA GLU A 464 7.17 6.69 -2.96
C GLU A 464 6.47 6.84 -4.31
N HIS A 465 5.98 8.04 -4.64
CA HIS A 465 5.37 8.33 -5.93
C HIS A 465 6.34 8.14 -7.10
N HIS A 466 7.55 8.72 -7.03
CA HIS A 466 8.57 8.57 -8.10
C HIS A 466 9.09 7.14 -8.23
N GLY A 467 9.31 6.46 -7.10
CA GLY A 467 9.69 5.05 -7.07
C GLY A 467 8.63 4.17 -7.72
N GLN A 468 7.36 4.37 -7.38
CA GLN A 468 6.26 3.63 -8.00
C GLN A 468 6.15 3.93 -9.51
N MET A 469 6.27 5.19 -9.93
CA MET A 469 6.25 5.54 -11.36
C MET A 469 7.38 4.89 -12.15
N ARG A 470 8.59 4.81 -11.58
CA ARG A 470 9.71 4.08 -12.17
C ARG A 470 9.38 2.60 -12.33
N ARG A 471 8.83 1.97 -11.29
CA ARG A 471 8.41 0.55 -11.32
C ARG A 471 7.33 0.29 -12.38
N VAL A 472 6.40 1.21 -12.59
CA VAL A 472 5.39 1.12 -13.67
C VAL A 472 6.04 1.12 -15.05
N GLN A 473 7.00 2.02 -15.28
CA GLN A 473 7.72 2.08 -16.55
C GLN A 473 8.54 0.82 -16.80
N GLU A 474 9.24 0.32 -15.78
CA GLU A 474 10.00 -0.93 -15.82
C GLU A 474 9.09 -2.12 -16.11
N LEU A 475 7.95 -2.22 -15.42
CA LEU A 475 6.99 -3.31 -15.61
C LEU A 475 6.35 -3.28 -17.00
N SER A 476 5.92 -2.11 -17.49
CA SER A 476 5.36 -2.01 -18.83
C SER A 476 6.38 -2.46 -19.87
N ARG A 477 7.64 -2.06 -19.72
CA ARG A 477 8.72 -2.51 -20.58
C ARG A 477 8.93 -4.03 -20.47
N ALA A 478 8.95 -4.59 -19.27
CA ALA A 478 9.13 -6.02 -19.06
C ALA A 478 8.01 -6.87 -19.68
N LEU A 479 6.76 -6.38 -19.64
CA LEU A 479 5.61 -6.99 -20.31
C LEU A 479 5.72 -6.99 -21.84
N ASP A 480 6.31 -5.93 -22.42
CA ASP A 480 6.44 -5.77 -23.87
C ASP A 480 7.71 -6.44 -24.44
N GLU A 481 8.81 -6.44 -23.68
CA GLU A 481 10.15 -6.88 -24.11
C GLU A 481 10.54 -8.28 -23.61
N GLY A 482 9.72 -8.90 -22.74
CA GLY A 482 9.93 -10.29 -22.30
C GLY A 482 10.94 -10.45 -21.16
N SER A 483 11.03 -9.49 -20.24
CA SER A 483 11.93 -9.51 -19.08
C SER A 483 11.25 -9.96 -17.78
N LEU A 484 10.12 -10.66 -17.90
CA LEU A 484 9.41 -11.29 -16.79
C LEU A 484 9.72 -12.78 -16.75
N SER A 485 9.78 -13.34 -15.55
CA SER A 485 10.02 -14.77 -15.31
C SER A 485 9.16 -15.28 -14.16
N LEU A 486 8.85 -16.58 -14.19
CA LEU A 486 8.09 -17.24 -13.14
C LEU A 486 9.03 -17.99 -12.20
N PHE A 487 8.82 -17.78 -10.92
CA PHE A 487 9.43 -18.55 -9.84
C PHE A 487 8.34 -19.38 -9.17
N PHE A 488 8.72 -20.35 -8.35
CA PHE A 488 7.80 -21.13 -7.55
C PHE A 488 8.24 -21.24 -6.10
N GLN A 489 7.28 -21.36 -5.20
CA GLN A 489 7.49 -21.80 -3.81
C GLN A 489 6.59 -22.99 -3.51
N THR A 490 7.08 -23.97 -2.75
CA THR A 490 6.30 -25.18 -2.42
C THR A 490 5.37 -24.94 -1.23
N ILE A 491 4.18 -25.53 -1.33
CA ILE A 491 3.20 -25.64 -0.24
C ILE A 491 3.19 -27.12 0.19
N GLU A 492 3.56 -27.40 1.43
CA GLU A 492 3.69 -28.76 1.94
C GLU A 492 2.69 -29.05 3.05
N PRO A 493 2.26 -30.32 3.22
CA PRO A 493 1.49 -30.72 4.40
C PRO A 493 2.21 -30.31 5.69
N ALA A 494 1.48 -29.71 6.64
CA ALA A 494 2.06 -29.30 7.92
C ALA A 494 2.65 -30.50 8.67
N GLN A 495 1.92 -31.61 8.64
CA GLN A 495 2.42 -32.92 9.05
C GLN A 495 2.89 -33.70 7.82
N ALA A 496 4.13 -34.19 7.84
CA ALA A 496 4.71 -34.94 6.72
C ALA A 496 3.84 -36.14 6.31
N GLN A 497 3.46 -36.17 5.03
CA GLN A 497 2.66 -37.23 4.42
C GLN A 497 3.40 -37.78 3.20
N PRO A 498 3.97 -39.00 3.28
CA PRO A 498 4.64 -39.62 2.13
C PRO A 498 3.70 -39.77 0.94
N GLY A 499 4.14 -39.33 -0.24
CA GLY A 499 3.35 -39.39 -1.47
C GLY A 499 2.27 -38.32 -1.60
N ALA A 500 2.28 -37.29 -0.74
CA ALA A 500 1.45 -36.11 -0.95
C ALA A 500 1.79 -35.45 -2.30
N PRO A 501 0.78 -34.95 -3.03
CA PRO A 501 1.01 -34.28 -4.30
C PRO A 501 1.85 -33.01 -4.10
N LEU A 502 2.67 -32.69 -5.10
CA LEU A 502 3.41 -31.44 -5.13
C LEU A 502 2.45 -30.28 -5.40
N ILE A 503 2.40 -29.33 -4.48
CA ILE A 503 1.64 -28.07 -4.61
C ILE A 503 2.65 -26.93 -4.63
N VAL A 504 2.48 -26.01 -5.57
CA VAL A 504 3.33 -24.82 -5.69
C VAL A 504 2.52 -23.56 -5.91
N GLU A 505 3.04 -22.45 -5.43
CA GLU A 505 2.58 -21.10 -5.78
C GLU A 505 3.56 -20.47 -6.76
N LEU A 506 3.05 -19.88 -7.85
CA LEU A 506 3.85 -19.16 -8.82
C LEU A 506 4.02 -17.70 -8.42
N LEU A 507 5.25 -17.25 -8.49
CA LEU A 507 5.69 -15.93 -8.05
C LEU A 507 6.37 -15.23 -9.22
N VAL A 508 5.79 -14.13 -9.71
CA VAL A 508 6.40 -13.37 -10.80
C VAL A 508 7.66 -12.64 -10.31
N ARG A 509 8.67 -12.59 -11.17
CA ARG A 509 9.89 -11.79 -11.03
C ARG A 509 10.11 -10.97 -12.29
N MET A 510 10.65 -9.78 -12.10
CA MET A 510 11.08 -8.91 -13.18
C MET A 510 12.60 -8.78 -13.13
N THR A 511 13.26 -8.74 -14.27
CA THR A 511 14.67 -8.34 -14.35
C THR A 511 14.76 -6.85 -14.66
N ASP A 512 15.46 -6.08 -13.82
CA ASP A 512 15.66 -4.65 -14.05
C ASP A 512 16.74 -4.36 -15.12
N ALA A 513 17.01 -3.07 -15.36
CA ALA A 513 17.98 -2.64 -16.36
C ALA A 513 19.43 -3.06 -16.03
N ASP A 514 19.73 -3.29 -14.75
CA ASP A 514 21.04 -3.69 -14.25
C ASP A 514 21.19 -5.22 -14.16
N GLY A 515 20.16 -5.96 -14.60
CA GLY A 515 20.14 -7.42 -14.60
C GLY A 515 19.80 -8.03 -13.24
N GLN A 516 19.31 -7.25 -12.28
CA GLN A 516 18.91 -7.75 -10.96
C GLN A 516 17.47 -8.25 -10.99
N LEU A 517 17.20 -9.27 -10.17
CA LEU A 517 15.86 -9.80 -9.97
C LEU A 517 15.09 -8.93 -8.97
N VAL A 518 13.95 -8.42 -9.42
CA VAL A 518 13.00 -7.61 -8.65
C VAL A 518 11.81 -8.49 -8.26
N ALA A 519 11.48 -8.50 -6.97
CA ALA A 519 10.37 -9.29 -6.44
C ALA A 519 9.01 -8.62 -6.68
N ALA A 520 7.95 -9.44 -6.74
CA ALA A 520 6.57 -8.97 -6.95
C ALA A 520 6.16 -7.83 -6.00
N GLY A 521 6.53 -7.92 -4.72
CA GLY A 521 6.21 -6.89 -3.71
C GLY A 521 6.75 -5.49 -4.02
N GLU A 522 7.75 -5.36 -4.90
CA GLU A 522 8.31 -4.06 -5.26
C GLU A 522 7.60 -3.38 -6.45
N PHE A 523 6.87 -4.13 -7.28
CA PHE A 523 6.25 -3.60 -8.49
C PHE A 523 4.75 -3.88 -8.63
N VAL A 524 4.22 -4.94 -8.01
CA VAL A 524 2.78 -5.27 -8.05
C VAL A 524 1.91 -4.18 -7.43
N PRO A 525 2.24 -3.57 -6.27
CA PRO A 525 1.44 -2.46 -5.73
C PRO A 525 1.34 -1.28 -6.69
N ALA A 526 2.43 -0.98 -7.40
CA ALA A 526 2.44 0.03 -8.45
C ALA A 526 1.61 -0.41 -9.66
N ALA A 527 1.69 -1.68 -10.07
CA ALA A 527 0.88 -2.23 -11.15
C ALA A 527 -0.63 -2.12 -10.87
N GLU A 528 -1.06 -2.35 -9.63
CA GLU A 528 -2.46 -2.22 -9.23
C GLU A 528 -2.93 -0.76 -9.26
N LYS A 529 -2.15 0.14 -8.62
CA LYS A 529 -2.41 1.58 -8.55
C LYS A 529 -2.47 2.23 -9.93
N TYR A 530 -1.59 1.82 -10.85
CA TYR A 530 -1.44 2.41 -12.18
C TYR A 530 -1.96 1.50 -13.31
N PHE A 531 -2.95 0.65 -13.03
CA PHE A 531 -3.77 -0.05 -14.04
C PHE A 531 -3.01 -1.04 -14.96
N LEU A 532 -1.87 -1.59 -14.51
CA LEU A 532 -1.12 -2.63 -15.21
C LEU A 532 -1.39 -4.05 -14.69
N ALA A 533 -2.02 -4.22 -13.53
CA ALA A 533 -2.27 -5.52 -12.92
C ALA A 533 -2.98 -6.52 -13.85
N GLN A 534 -3.99 -6.08 -14.60
CA GLN A 534 -4.71 -6.95 -15.55
C GLN A 534 -3.83 -7.46 -16.70
N ARG A 535 -2.88 -6.64 -17.16
CA ARG A 535 -1.91 -7.06 -18.19
C ARG A 535 -0.92 -8.07 -17.61
N LEU A 536 -0.49 -7.84 -16.37
CA LEU A 536 0.41 -8.73 -15.65
C LEU A 536 -0.26 -10.10 -15.39
N ASP A 537 -1.49 -10.12 -14.87
CA ASP A 537 -2.20 -11.37 -14.57
C ASP A 537 -2.40 -12.23 -15.81
N ARG A 538 -2.78 -11.61 -16.95
CA ARG A 538 -2.88 -12.32 -18.23
C ARG A 538 -1.55 -12.89 -18.70
N TRP A 539 -0.48 -12.11 -18.54
CA TRP A 539 0.87 -12.58 -18.87
C TRP A 539 1.25 -13.78 -17.99
N VAL A 540 1.01 -13.72 -16.68
CA VAL A 540 1.32 -14.80 -15.73
C VAL A 540 0.54 -16.06 -16.06
N VAL A 541 -0.77 -15.96 -16.31
CA VAL A 541 -1.62 -17.09 -16.70
C VAL A 541 -1.14 -17.75 -17.99
N SER A 542 -0.85 -16.95 -19.01
CA SER A 542 -0.38 -17.48 -20.30
C SER A 542 0.99 -18.15 -20.17
N ALA A 543 1.93 -17.52 -19.46
CA ALA A 543 3.24 -18.07 -19.20
C ALA A 543 3.18 -19.38 -18.38
N ALA A 544 2.32 -19.42 -17.36
CA ALA A 544 2.14 -20.60 -16.51
C ALA A 544 1.55 -21.78 -17.30
N LEU A 545 0.46 -21.56 -18.06
CA LEU A 545 -0.17 -22.61 -18.86
C LEU A 545 0.72 -23.09 -20.00
N GLY A 546 1.41 -22.19 -20.70
CA GLY A 546 2.38 -22.56 -21.74
C GLY A 546 3.56 -23.38 -21.19
N TRP A 547 4.04 -23.04 -19.99
CA TRP A 547 5.08 -23.82 -19.32
C TRP A 547 4.55 -25.19 -18.88
N LEU A 548 3.35 -25.27 -18.31
CA LEU A 548 2.74 -26.53 -17.89
C LEU A 548 2.49 -27.46 -19.07
N ASP A 549 1.93 -26.96 -20.17
CA ASP A 549 1.69 -27.72 -21.40
C ASP A 549 2.97 -28.41 -21.91
N SER A 550 4.10 -27.69 -21.84
CA SER A 550 5.40 -28.19 -22.28
C SER A 550 6.04 -29.19 -21.32
N ASN A 551 5.75 -29.11 -20.01
CA ASN A 551 6.53 -29.80 -18.98
C ASN A 551 5.74 -30.81 -18.13
N LEU A 552 4.41 -30.84 -18.22
CA LEU A 552 3.54 -31.64 -17.33
C LEU A 552 3.92 -33.12 -17.29
N LYS A 553 4.35 -33.69 -18.43
CA LYS A 553 4.77 -35.12 -18.52
C LYS A 553 5.99 -35.45 -17.67
N THR A 554 6.82 -34.45 -17.34
CA THR A 554 7.99 -34.62 -16.47
C THR A 554 7.68 -34.46 -14.98
N LEU A 555 6.41 -34.16 -14.64
CA LEU A 555 5.95 -33.82 -13.29
C LEU A 555 4.75 -34.69 -12.89
N PRO A 556 4.91 -36.02 -12.79
CA PRO A 556 3.80 -36.94 -12.57
C PRO A 556 3.13 -36.80 -11.19
N ASP A 557 3.79 -36.14 -10.24
CA ASP A 557 3.31 -35.88 -8.88
C ASP A 557 2.84 -34.43 -8.66
N LEU A 558 2.86 -33.58 -9.69
CA LEU A 558 2.31 -32.23 -9.61
C LEU A 558 0.78 -32.31 -9.41
N GLY A 559 0.31 -31.84 -8.26
CA GLY A 559 -1.10 -31.80 -7.94
C GLY A 559 -1.73 -30.44 -8.21
N ARG A 560 -1.05 -29.34 -7.89
CA ARG A 560 -1.62 -27.99 -8.04
C ARG A 560 -0.59 -26.88 -8.18
N VAL A 561 -0.97 -25.85 -8.92
CA VAL A 561 -0.22 -24.63 -9.22
C VAL A 561 -1.12 -23.44 -8.95
N TYR A 562 -0.80 -22.66 -7.92
CA TYR A 562 -1.51 -21.43 -7.59
C TYR A 562 -0.91 -20.22 -8.28
N ILE A 563 -1.77 -19.31 -8.73
CA ILE A 563 -1.42 -18.02 -9.32
C ILE A 563 -2.16 -16.92 -8.57
N ASN A 564 -1.43 -15.92 -8.11
CA ASN A 564 -2.01 -14.70 -7.54
C ASN A 564 -2.81 -13.93 -8.61
N LEU A 565 -4.03 -13.52 -8.25
CA LEU A 565 -4.92 -12.79 -9.13
C LEU A 565 -5.36 -11.48 -8.49
N SER A 566 -5.13 -10.37 -9.19
CA SER A 566 -5.57 -9.06 -8.71
C SER A 566 -7.10 -8.93 -8.74
N GLY A 567 -7.65 -8.14 -7.80
CA GLY A 567 -9.09 -7.85 -7.80
C GLY A 567 -9.58 -7.22 -9.11
N ARG A 568 -8.72 -6.45 -9.78
CA ARG A 568 -9.05 -5.80 -11.06
C ARG A 568 -9.25 -6.79 -12.21
N SER A 569 -8.54 -7.92 -12.20
CA SER A 569 -8.75 -9.00 -13.18
C SER A 569 -9.99 -9.80 -12.83
N LEU A 570 -10.21 -10.06 -11.55
CA LEU A 570 -11.40 -10.75 -11.06
C LEU A 570 -12.70 -9.99 -11.43
N GLY A 571 -12.66 -8.66 -11.47
CA GLY A 571 -13.75 -7.80 -11.93
C GLY A 571 -13.74 -7.42 -13.42
N ASP A 572 -12.82 -7.93 -14.25
CA ASP A 572 -12.78 -7.63 -15.70
C ASP A 572 -13.57 -8.68 -16.48
N ASP A 573 -14.66 -8.27 -17.14
CA ASP A 573 -15.53 -9.12 -17.97
C ASP A 573 -14.78 -9.88 -19.09
N ARG A 574 -13.58 -9.41 -19.47
CA ARG A 574 -12.74 -10.04 -20.49
C ARG A 574 -11.77 -11.07 -19.91
N PHE A 575 -11.61 -11.13 -18.59
CA PHE A 575 -10.67 -12.06 -17.95
C PHE A 575 -11.18 -13.50 -18.00
N LEU A 576 -12.43 -13.75 -17.63
CA LEU A 576 -13.02 -15.10 -17.70
C LEU A 576 -12.92 -15.71 -19.11
N PRO A 577 -13.39 -15.02 -20.19
CA PRO A 577 -13.22 -15.53 -21.56
C PRO A 577 -11.76 -15.81 -21.92
N PHE A 578 -10.83 -14.95 -21.48
CA PHE A 578 -9.40 -15.14 -21.72
C PHE A 578 -8.86 -16.40 -21.05
N VAL A 579 -9.18 -16.64 -19.77
CA VAL A 579 -8.70 -17.85 -19.07
C VAL A 579 -9.29 -19.11 -19.67
N LEU A 580 -10.57 -19.09 -20.04
CA LEU A 580 -11.22 -20.23 -20.72
C LEU A 580 -10.54 -20.55 -22.06
N ASP A 581 -10.23 -19.53 -22.86
CA ASP A 581 -9.50 -19.68 -24.13
C ASP A 581 -8.09 -20.25 -23.91
N GLN A 582 -7.38 -19.78 -22.87
CA GLN A 582 -6.06 -20.34 -22.52
C GLN A 582 -6.15 -21.80 -22.08
N LEU A 583 -7.16 -22.18 -21.28
CA LEU A 583 -7.38 -23.57 -20.87
C LEU A 583 -7.76 -24.46 -22.06
N ASP A 584 -8.56 -23.96 -22.99
CA ASP A 584 -8.97 -24.71 -24.19
C ASP A 584 -7.83 -24.82 -25.23
N SER A 585 -6.84 -23.91 -25.18
CA SER A 585 -5.69 -23.88 -26.09
C SER A 585 -4.48 -24.72 -25.64
N HIS A 586 -4.46 -25.22 -24.41
CA HIS A 586 -3.34 -26.00 -23.85
C HIS A 586 -3.82 -27.36 -23.35
N GLU A 587 -2.99 -28.40 -23.41
CA GLU A 587 -3.30 -29.74 -22.87
C GLU A 587 -3.05 -29.82 -21.35
N VAL A 588 -3.52 -28.83 -20.60
CA VAL A 588 -3.35 -28.73 -19.14
C VAL A 588 -4.69 -29.01 -18.44
N PRO A 589 -4.78 -30.05 -17.59
CA PRO A 589 -5.98 -30.26 -16.79
C PRO A 589 -6.26 -29.06 -15.88
N ALA A 590 -7.45 -28.47 -16.01
CA ALA A 590 -7.87 -27.32 -15.21
C ALA A 590 -7.79 -27.57 -13.68
N SER A 591 -7.90 -28.83 -13.24
CA SER A 591 -7.74 -29.24 -11.83
C SER A 591 -6.35 -29.00 -11.24
N LEU A 592 -5.33 -28.82 -12.09
CA LEU A 592 -3.99 -28.44 -11.67
C LEU A 592 -3.88 -26.94 -11.41
N LEU A 593 -4.77 -26.11 -11.97
CA LEU A 593 -4.72 -24.66 -11.81
C LEU A 593 -5.49 -24.25 -10.56
N GLY A 594 -4.91 -23.32 -9.79
CA GLY A 594 -5.60 -22.61 -8.73
C GLY A 594 -5.34 -21.10 -8.82
N PHE A 595 -6.33 -20.30 -8.42
CA PHE A 595 -6.15 -18.86 -8.25
C PHE A 595 -6.19 -18.46 -6.79
N GLU A 596 -5.28 -17.58 -6.41
CA GLU A 596 -5.23 -16.93 -5.10
C GLU A 596 -5.78 -15.51 -5.23
N ILE A 597 -6.74 -15.18 -4.37
CA ILE A 597 -7.41 -13.88 -4.37
C ILE A 597 -7.47 -13.37 -2.93
N THR A 598 -7.20 -12.08 -2.72
CA THR A 598 -7.32 -11.48 -1.39
C THR A 598 -8.78 -11.26 -1.00
N GLU A 599 -9.06 -11.17 0.30
CA GLU A 599 -10.39 -10.80 0.80
C GLU A 599 -10.88 -9.48 0.19
N THR A 600 -10.02 -8.46 0.15
CA THR A 600 -10.34 -7.16 -0.43
C THR A 600 -10.65 -7.24 -1.93
N ALA A 601 -9.94 -8.08 -2.68
CA ALA A 601 -10.17 -8.28 -4.11
C ALA A 601 -11.59 -8.79 -4.41
N VAL A 602 -12.05 -9.76 -3.62
CA VAL A 602 -13.42 -10.28 -3.73
C VAL A 602 -14.43 -9.21 -3.31
N MET A 603 -14.22 -8.54 -2.17
CA MET A 603 -15.17 -7.55 -1.64
C MET A 603 -15.40 -6.39 -2.61
N THR A 604 -14.34 -5.93 -3.27
CA THR A 604 -14.41 -4.82 -4.23
C THR A 604 -15.19 -5.17 -5.49
N HIS A 605 -15.25 -6.46 -5.86
CA HIS A 605 -15.82 -6.94 -7.13
C HIS A 605 -16.78 -8.13 -6.94
N LEU A 606 -17.55 -8.13 -5.85
CA LEU A 606 -18.28 -9.32 -5.37
C LEU A 606 -19.15 -10.03 -6.43
N GLN A 607 -19.98 -9.31 -7.20
CA GLN A 607 -20.85 -9.90 -8.23
C GLN A 607 -20.06 -10.55 -9.39
N THR A 608 -19.24 -9.77 -10.11
CA THR A 608 -18.48 -10.25 -11.27
C THR A 608 -17.43 -11.27 -10.84
N GLY A 609 -16.85 -11.08 -9.66
CA GLY A 609 -15.85 -11.97 -9.09
C GLY A 609 -16.43 -13.32 -8.72
N LEU A 610 -17.58 -13.38 -8.04
CA LEU A 610 -18.24 -14.64 -7.71
C LEU A 610 -18.62 -15.43 -8.97
N ALA A 611 -19.23 -14.78 -9.96
CA ALA A 611 -19.59 -15.44 -11.22
C ALA A 611 -18.35 -15.98 -11.96
N THR A 612 -17.25 -15.23 -11.95
CA THR A 612 -15.96 -15.67 -12.53
C THR A 612 -15.39 -16.87 -11.77
N ILE A 613 -15.41 -16.84 -10.44
CA ILE A 613 -14.95 -17.94 -9.60
C ILE A 613 -15.77 -19.20 -9.87
N GLU A 614 -17.09 -19.09 -9.85
CA GLU A 614 -18.00 -20.22 -10.09
C GLU A 614 -17.78 -20.83 -11.47
N ALA A 615 -17.73 -20.02 -12.53
CA ALA A 615 -17.52 -20.50 -13.89
C ALA A 615 -16.17 -21.22 -14.06
N LEU A 616 -15.11 -20.73 -13.44
CA LEU A 616 -13.79 -21.38 -13.48
C LEU A 616 -13.75 -22.65 -12.62
N ARG A 617 -14.47 -22.68 -11.49
CA ARG A 617 -14.62 -23.89 -10.66
C ARG A 617 -15.40 -24.99 -11.35
N GLU A 618 -16.43 -24.65 -12.13
CA GLU A 618 -17.15 -25.62 -12.97
C GLU A 618 -16.23 -26.28 -14.00
N ARG A 619 -15.20 -25.57 -14.48
CA ARG A 619 -14.14 -26.15 -15.32
C ARG A 619 -13.12 -26.97 -14.54
N GLY A 620 -13.12 -26.91 -13.21
CA GLY A 620 -12.23 -27.64 -12.31
C GLY A 620 -11.10 -26.80 -11.71
N VAL A 621 -11.02 -25.50 -11.99
CA VAL A 621 -10.00 -24.60 -11.39
C VAL A 621 -10.28 -24.41 -9.91
N ALA A 622 -9.24 -24.46 -9.09
CA ALA A 622 -9.37 -24.23 -7.65
C ALA A 622 -9.25 -22.75 -7.27
N PHE A 623 -9.79 -22.38 -6.12
CA PHE A 623 -9.62 -21.03 -5.57
C PHE A 623 -9.15 -21.06 -4.12
N ALA A 624 -8.27 -20.12 -3.80
CA ALA A 624 -7.73 -19.90 -2.47
C ALA A 624 -7.97 -18.43 -2.07
N LEU A 625 -8.43 -18.23 -0.84
CA LEU A 625 -8.54 -16.92 -0.22
C LEU A 625 -7.21 -16.60 0.47
N ASP A 626 -6.57 -15.52 0.07
CA ASP A 626 -5.23 -15.11 0.54
C ASP A 626 -5.27 -13.99 1.59
N ASP A 627 -4.19 -13.84 2.37
CA ASP A 627 -4.02 -12.86 3.45
C ASP A 627 -5.14 -12.87 4.52
N PHE A 628 -5.72 -14.04 4.81
CA PHE A 628 -6.86 -14.12 5.73
C PHE A 628 -6.47 -13.70 7.16
N GLY A 629 -7.22 -12.74 7.71
CA GLY A 629 -7.09 -12.26 9.10
C GLY A 629 -6.33 -10.94 9.30
N VAL A 630 -5.78 -10.31 8.25
CA VAL A 630 -5.10 -9.01 8.33
C VAL A 630 -6.03 -7.82 8.04
N GLY A 631 -7.14 -8.06 7.31
CA GLY A 631 -8.15 -7.07 6.94
C GLY A 631 -9.42 -7.09 7.79
N VAL A 632 -10.47 -6.41 7.29
CA VAL A 632 -11.81 -6.31 7.90
C VAL A 632 -12.48 -7.69 7.90
N SER A 633 -12.06 -8.54 8.82
CA SER A 633 -12.40 -9.96 8.87
C SER A 633 -13.91 -10.11 9.05
N SER A 634 -14.65 -10.36 7.98
CA SER A 634 -16.07 -10.69 8.11
C SER A 634 -16.26 -12.18 7.88
N MET A 635 -16.28 -12.89 9.01
CA MET A 635 -16.54 -14.33 9.12
C MET A 635 -17.79 -14.79 8.34
N ALA A 636 -18.73 -13.87 8.09
CA ALA A 636 -19.92 -14.12 7.30
C ALA A 636 -19.60 -14.49 5.84
N TYR A 637 -18.56 -13.89 5.23
CA TYR A 637 -18.27 -14.09 3.81
C TYR A 637 -17.52 -15.39 3.53
N LEU A 638 -16.67 -15.84 4.45
CA LEU A 638 -15.94 -17.10 4.25
C LEU A 638 -16.89 -18.29 4.05
N ARG A 639 -18.08 -18.23 4.65
CA ARG A 639 -19.14 -19.24 4.47
C ARG A 639 -19.72 -19.23 3.05
N GLU A 640 -19.86 -18.06 2.45
CA GLU A 640 -20.52 -17.86 1.15
C GLU A 640 -19.53 -17.92 -0.01
N LEU A 641 -18.24 -17.72 0.26
CA LEU A 641 -17.23 -17.70 -0.78
C LEU A 641 -16.98 -19.11 -1.35
N PRO A 642 -17.11 -19.28 -2.68
CA PRO A 642 -16.84 -20.52 -3.37
C PRO A 642 -15.34 -20.77 -3.52
N VAL A 643 -14.56 -20.67 -2.45
CA VAL A 643 -13.12 -21.02 -2.41
C VAL A 643 -12.91 -22.42 -1.85
N ASP A 644 -11.80 -23.06 -2.19
CA ASP A 644 -11.43 -24.40 -1.70
C ASP A 644 -10.42 -24.31 -0.54
N VAL A 645 -9.65 -23.23 -0.51
CA VAL A 645 -8.51 -23.04 0.41
C VAL A 645 -8.58 -21.67 1.09
N VAL A 646 -8.13 -21.62 2.35
CA VAL A 646 -7.91 -20.38 3.12
C VAL A 646 -6.44 -20.32 3.49
N LYS A 647 -5.71 -19.34 2.96
CA LYS A 647 -4.33 -19.03 3.33
C LYS A 647 -4.36 -17.98 4.45
N ILE A 648 -3.80 -18.35 5.59
CA ILE A 648 -3.74 -17.56 6.81
C ILE A 648 -2.40 -16.83 6.82
N ASP A 649 -2.46 -15.51 7.00
CA ASP A 649 -1.27 -14.66 6.98
C ASP A 649 -0.22 -15.10 8.02
N GLY A 650 1.04 -14.96 7.63
CA GLY A 650 2.18 -15.39 8.42
C GLY A 650 2.39 -14.62 9.72
N SER A 651 1.80 -13.44 9.90
CA SER A 651 1.87 -12.71 11.17
C SER A 651 1.25 -13.49 12.32
N PHE A 652 0.24 -14.33 12.06
CA PHE A 652 -0.35 -15.21 13.07
C PHE A 652 0.63 -16.30 13.49
N ALA A 653 1.30 -16.95 12.53
CA ALA A 653 2.30 -17.98 12.82
C ALA A 653 3.44 -17.42 13.67
N ARG A 654 3.95 -16.24 13.30
CA ARG A 654 5.05 -15.55 13.99
C ARG A 654 4.69 -15.20 15.43
N ARG A 655 3.49 -14.64 15.66
CA ARG A 655 3.00 -14.27 17.01
C ARG A 655 2.65 -15.50 17.85
N ALA A 656 2.15 -16.57 17.25
CA ALA A 656 1.74 -17.79 17.95
C ALA A 656 2.90 -18.56 18.59
N ILE A 657 4.16 -18.37 18.17
CA ILE A 657 5.31 -19.07 18.76
C ILE A 657 5.42 -18.79 20.26
N ASP A 658 5.23 -17.55 20.71
CA ASP A 658 5.42 -17.17 22.11
C ASP A 658 4.13 -16.68 22.80
N ASN A 659 3.02 -16.57 22.06
CA ASN A 659 1.75 -16.06 22.58
C ASN A 659 0.64 -17.13 22.59
N PRO A 660 0.23 -17.64 23.76
CA PRO A 660 -0.85 -18.60 23.88
C PRO A 660 -2.20 -18.13 23.34
N ARG A 661 -2.49 -16.83 23.35
CA ARG A 661 -3.75 -16.29 22.80
C ARG A 661 -3.79 -16.41 21.29
N GLU A 662 -2.67 -16.08 20.65
CA GLU A 662 -2.51 -16.16 19.18
C GLU A 662 -2.57 -17.62 18.70
N ARG A 663 -2.04 -18.56 19.50
CA ARG A 663 -2.23 -20.01 19.24
C ARG A 663 -3.70 -20.43 19.27
N THR A 664 -4.46 -19.92 20.23
CA THR A 664 -5.90 -20.20 20.34
C THR A 664 -6.64 -19.63 19.13
N LEU A 665 -6.37 -18.39 18.76
CA LEU A 665 -6.97 -17.74 17.59
C LEU A 665 -6.68 -18.51 16.30
N LEU A 666 -5.42 -18.93 16.10
CA LEU A 666 -5.05 -19.70 14.91
C LEU A 666 -5.75 -21.07 14.86
N ARG A 667 -5.97 -21.70 16.02
CA ARG A 667 -6.78 -22.93 16.11
C ARG A 667 -8.23 -22.68 15.75
N GLU A 668 -8.82 -21.59 16.24
CA GLU A 668 -10.21 -21.23 15.94
C GLU A 668 -10.43 -20.97 14.44
N ILE A 669 -9.48 -20.28 13.78
CA ILE A 669 -9.49 -20.09 12.33
C ILE A 669 -9.41 -21.43 11.60
N ASN A 670 -8.52 -22.33 12.04
CA ASN A 670 -8.39 -23.67 11.48
C ASN A 670 -9.67 -24.51 11.61
N ASP A 671 -10.24 -24.54 12.82
CA ASP A 671 -11.46 -25.30 13.11
C ASP A 671 -12.65 -24.77 12.29
N LEU A 672 -12.72 -23.46 12.08
CA LEU A 672 -13.70 -22.87 11.20
C LEU A 672 -13.51 -23.28 9.73
N GLY A 673 -12.28 -23.22 9.21
CA GLY A 673 -11.96 -23.68 7.86
C GLY A 673 -12.45 -25.11 7.63
N LYS A 674 -12.14 -26.00 8.58
CA LYS A 674 -12.62 -27.39 8.58
C LYS A 674 -14.13 -27.52 8.64
N LEU A 675 -14.79 -26.74 9.50
CA LEU A 675 -16.26 -26.72 9.60
C LEU A 675 -16.92 -26.33 8.27
N LEU A 676 -16.30 -25.41 7.53
CA LEU A 676 -16.74 -24.95 6.22
C LEU A 676 -16.26 -25.83 5.06
N GLY A 677 -15.55 -26.93 5.35
CA GLY A 677 -15.01 -27.85 4.34
C GLY A 677 -13.88 -27.26 3.50
N LYS A 678 -13.15 -26.26 4.02
CA LYS A 678 -12.01 -25.60 3.38
C LYS A 678 -10.69 -26.17 3.91
N ILE A 679 -9.67 -26.19 3.07
CA ILE A 679 -8.29 -26.52 3.45
C ILE A 679 -7.62 -25.28 4.01
N THR A 680 -6.88 -25.41 5.12
CA THR A 680 -6.11 -24.29 5.67
C THR A 680 -4.64 -24.36 5.32
N VAL A 681 -4.07 -23.23 4.90
CA VAL A 681 -2.64 -23.06 4.67
C VAL A 681 -2.15 -21.94 5.56
N VAL A 682 -1.02 -22.11 6.24
CA VAL A 682 -0.38 -21.00 6.96
C VAL A 682 0.87 -20.56 6.21
N GLU A 683 0.97 -19.27 5.95
CA GLU A 683 2.06 -18.67 5.19
C GLU A 683 3.22 -18.19 6.07
N GLN A 684 4.32 -17.80 5.41
CA GLN A 684 5.55 -17.27 6.02
C GLN A 684 6.05 -18.09 7.23
N VAL A 685 5.91 -19.41 7.16
CA VAL A 685 6.47 -20.35 8.13
C VAL A 685 7.99 -20.41 7.93
N GLU A 686 8.70 -19.54 8.65
CA GLU A 686 10.14 -19.30 8.46
C GLU A 686 11.04 -20.20 9.31
N THR A 687 10.50 -20.86 10.34
CA THR A 687 11.28 -21.71 11.26
C THR A 687 10.69 -23.10 11.42
N GLU A 688 11.55 -24.08 11.73
CA GLU A 688 11.11 -25.45 12.01
C GLU A 688 10.22 -25.52 13.28
N SER A 689 10.46 -24.62 14.25
CA SER A 689 9.60 -24.51 15.43
C SER A 689 8.19 -24.03 15.06
N ALA A 690 8.06 -23.09 14.13
CA ALA A 690 6.77 -22.66 13.59
C ALA A 690 6.08 -23.79 12.84
N ARG A 691 6.80 -24.52 11.97
CA ARG A 691 6.27 -25.69 11.24
C ARG A 691 5.70 -26.74 12.20
N LYS A 692 6.45 -27.08 13.24
CA LYS A 692 6.01 -28.03 14.25
C LYS A 692 4.76 -27.55 14.99
N LEU A 693 4.71 -26.27 15.35
CA LEU A 693 3.52 -25.68 15.98
C LEU A 693 2.30 -25.76 15.06
N MET A 694 2.44 -25.47 13.76
CA MET A 694 1.34 -25.57 12.79
C MET A 694 0.79 -27.00 12.71
N ALA A 695 1.68 -27.99 12.70
CA ALA A 695 1.28 -29.40 12.75
C ALA A 695 0.54 -29.76 14.06
N GLU A 696 1.01 -29.26 15.21
CA GLU A 696 0.34 -29.46 16.52
C GLU A 696 -1.04 -28.80 16.60
N LEU A 697 -1.24 -27.67 15.92
CA LEU A 697 -2.52 -26.98 15.81
C LEU A 697 -3.45 -27.63 14.76
N GLY A 698 -2.96 -28.64 14.05
CA GLY A 698 -3.70 -29.39 13.05
C GLY A 698 -3.98 -28.59 11.78
N ILE A 699 -3.14 -27.62 11.44
CA ILE A 699 -3.17 -26.92 10.15
C ILE A 699 -2.92 -27.95 9.03
N ASP A 700 -3.59 -27.81 7.87
CA ASP A 700 -3.48 -28.79 6.80
C ASP A 700 -2.15 -28.64 6.04
N TYR A 701 -1.81 -27.43 5.60
CA TYR A 701 -0.61 -27.13 4.83
C TYR A 701 0.15 -25.90 5.35
N VAL A 702 1.42 -25.80 4.98
CA VAL A 702 2.31 -24.69 5.34
C VAL A 702 3.15 -24.25 4.15
N GLN A 703 3.47 -22.97 4.13
CA GLN A 703 4.35 -22.34 3.15
C GLN A 703 5.28 -21.35 3.84
N GLY A 704 6.54 -21.29 3.40
CA GLY A 704 7.54 -20.39 3.98
C GLY A 704 8.96 -20.92 3.86
N TRP A 705 9.94 -20.15 4.36
CA TRP A 705 11.36 -20.47 4.19
C TRP A 705 11.85 -21.70 4.95
N ALA A 706 11.13 -22.16 5.99
CA ALA A 706 11.43 -23.45 6.60
C ALA A 706 11.08 -24.64 5.69
N ILE A 707 10.26 -24.40 4.66
CA ILE A 707 9.83 -25.38 3.68
C ILE A 707 10.71 -25.24 2.43
N SER A 708 10.58 -24.11 1.73
CA SER A 708 11.39 -23.79 0.56
C SER A 708 11.50 -22.28 0.34
N ARG A 709 12.60 -21.89 -0.30
CA ARG A 709 12.74 -20.53 -0.84
C ARG A 709 12.16 -20.48 -2.26
N PRO A 710 11.67 -19.31 -2.71
CA PRO A 710 11.33 -19.12 -4.12
C PRO A 710 12.50 -19.47 -5.04
N ARG A 711 12.25 -20.32 -6.03
CA ARG A 711 13.24 -20.80 -7.01
C ARG A 711 12.73 -20.61 -8.44
N SER A 712 13.62 -20.61 -9.43
CA SER A 712 13.19 -20.50 -10.83
C SER A 712 12.25 -21.64 -11.19
N LEU A 713 11.19 -21.39 -11.97
CA LEU A 713 10.24 -22.43 -12.37
C LEU A 713 10.92 -23.61 -13.09
N ASP A 714 12.01 -23.36 -13.82
CA ASP A 714 12.80 -24.40 -14.49
C ASP A 714 13.53 -25.36 -13.52
N GLU A 715 13.70 -24.97 -12.26
CA GLU A 715 14.28 -25.86 -11.25
C GLU A 715 13.31 -26.99 -10.85
N LEU A 716 12.00 -26.82 -11.11
CA LEU A 716 10.98 -27.83 -10.84
C LEU A 716 11.22 -29.11 -11.65
N ILE A 717 11.73 -28.96 -12.89
CA ILE A 717 12.11 -30.07 -13.77
C ILE A 717 13.58 -30.47 -13.57
N SER A 718 14.47 -29.50 -13.29
CA SER A 718 15.92 -29.76 -13.19
C SER A 718 16.27 -30.70 -12.04
N GLY A 719 15.59 -30.58 -10.89
CA GLY A 719 15.80 -31.43 -9.72
C GLY A 719 15.41 -32.90 -9.89
N ARG A 720 14.80 -33.27 -11.03
CA ARG A 720 14.34 -34.63 -11.35
C ARG A 720 15.07 -35.25 -12.55
N SER A 721 16.03 -34.54 -13.12
CA SER A 721 16.80 -34.99 -14.30
C SER A 721 17.90 -36.01 -13.98
N ALA A 722 17.91 -36.58 -12.77
CA ALA A 722 18.99 -37.44 -12.27
C ALA A 722 18.50 -38.73 -11.57
N ASP A 723 17.29 -39.20 -11.88
CA ASP A 723 16.82 -40.55 -11.50
C ASP A 723 16.44 -41.39 -12.74
#